data_AF-A0A7Y3TW94-F1
#
_entry.id   AF-A0A7Y3TW94-F1
#
_cell.length_a   1.000
_cell.length_b   1.000
_cell.length_c   1.000
_cell.angle_alpha   90.00
_cell.angle_beta   90.00
_cell.angle_gamma   90.00
#
_symmetry.space_group_name_H-M   'P 1'
#
loop_
_entity.id
_entity.type
_entity.pdbx_description
1 polymer ?
#
loop_
_entity_poly.entity_id
_entity_poly.type
_entity_poly.pdbx_seq_one_letter_code
_entity_poly.pdbx_strand_id
1 'polypeptide(L)'
;MEKHCLSWLRIFTCAYWGLNEDGTVNEDHWGRISTKLGKQRHDWPGELGEADNPMTDPSWPIISAGLTPLEGTMYTATDYFLNRTGYFNRNQGNNGFELPNIDNPEASQCLVNANIWLTDGLPSVDRSGRPLGSNVKEAIAQAESSIKRLYCESYKPNPEKSVTNYQQICKDYDQESVYNGNRLNDPVKTYVVGFSLPPDVVNIFGDGENPLNVLAAAGGTDQAYLANDEDSLNEVMQQVFGNIIAGAQYNTSAASNVSELNAATDSFIYTASFDSGDWSGTLEAYRIGTDGSLALEWSAEDSLSSQAENRNLLTSTVIRNEDESLSTTGVMLNESTTQLTVPEVSWLKGQNVEGLRNRQFLLGDIINSNPRVIPATDERSGVVLVGANDGMLHGFDTKTGRELFAYMPAELSFGENPAIRELMQPNYAHRYFVDGETTVKEVTIDGKQRVIAVGTMGAGGRSVFALDITDPGNVGSDDVLWEFRHPELGVGVSSAKITEIDGVPVAVFGNGYNSTGYQASLFIVDLKTGNFLISDSNGHAMPISTGSGSADAPNGLAAPAVLSNSGVAYAGDLKGDMWRFDLKNKSVRKLYSGSPDRPITSAPALTASNIRPNTMMVLFGTGSYFRNSDIGDIATQRLIGLQDGLDDQSTIVDNKLITQSTLLLGTTSDGSFDLRATSNNLLEENKRGWYLPLEGGERVVSTPVISTGGQRVFFSTLIPDESDPCAGDVMATF
;
A
#
# COMPACT_ATOMS: atom_id res chain seq x y z
N MET A 1 -8.70 -14.85 28.80
CA MET A 1 -8.59 -13.49 28.23
C MET A 1 -7.82 -12.65 29.24
N GLU A 2 -6.50 -12.52 29.07
CA GLU A 2 -5.68 -11.65 29.92
C GLU A 2 -4.40 -11.31 29.14
N LYS A 3 -3.95 -10.03 29.19
CA LYS A 3 -2.63 -9.51 28.80
C LYS A 3 -2.09 -10.02 27.44
N HIS A 4 -2.08 -9.23 26.37
CA HIS A 4 -1.31 -8.00 26.25
C HIS A 4 -2.01 -7.00 25.31
N CYS A 5 -2.31 -5.79 25.79
CA CYS A 5 -2.78 -4.72 24.92
C CYS A 5 -1.59 -3.93 24.37
N LEU A 6 -1.57 -3.76 23.04
CA LEU A 6 -0.94 -2.71 22.25
C LEU A 6 -0.24 -1.61 23.09
N SER A 7 1.09 -1.60 23.12
CA SER A 7 1.89 -0.54 23.76
C SER A 7 2.01 0.73 22.90
N TRP A 8 1.85 0.59 21.59
CA TRP A 8 2.14 1.63 20.59
C TRP A 8 0.88 2.37 20.09
N LEU A 9 -0.26 1.66 19.98
CA LEU A 9 -1.52 2.22 19.51
C LEU A 9 -2.56 2.32 20.66
N ARG A 10 -2.78 3.55 21.16
CA ARG A 10 -3.69 3.86 22.29
C ARG A 10 -5.19 3.80 21.94
N ILE A 11 -5.71 2.65 21.49
CA ILE A 11 -7.15 2.50 21.24
C ILE A 11 -7.93 2.45 22.57
N PHE A 12 -8.89 3.36 22.76
CA PHE A 12 -9.87 3.29 23.84
C PHE A 12 -11.19 2.64 23.38
N THR A 13 -11.28 1.31 23.43
CA THR A 13 -12.52 0.57 23.13
C THR A 13 -13.35 0.33 24.39
N CYS A 14 -14.47 1.05 24.52
CA CYS A 14 -15.37 0.96 25.68
C CYS A 14 -16.51 -0.04 25.45
N ALA A 15 -16.18 -1.31 25.24
CA ALA A 15 -17.14 -2.41 25.12
C ALA A 15 -17.74 -2.79 26.49
N TYR A 16 -18.55 -1.90 27.05
CA TYR A 16 -19.33 -2.18 28.26
C TYR A 16 -20.57 -3.01 27.92
N TRP A 17 -20.74 -4.10 28.68
CA TRP A 17 -21.85 -5.08 28.66
C TRP A 17 -21.59 -6.28 27.73
N GLY A 18 -22.12 -7.45 28.11
CA GLY A 18 -21.82 -8.76 27.51
C GLY A 18 -21.14 -9.77 28.44
N LEU A 19 -20.69 -9.34 29.64
CA LEU A 19 -20.20 -10.23 30.70
C LEU A 19 -21.10 -10.16 31.95
N ASN A 20 -21.17 -11.27 32.69
CA ASN A 20 -21.77 -11.37 34.02
C ASN A 20 -20.80 -10.88 35.12
N GLU A 21 -21.26 -10.74 36.36
CA GLU A 21 -20.43 -10.29 37.50
C GLU A 21 -19.22 -11.18 37.81
N ASP A 22 -19.23 -12.44 37.36
CA ASP A 22 -18.13 -13.41 37.50
C ASP A 22 -17.15 -13.42 36.30
N GLY A 23 -17.38 -12.57 35.29
CA GLY A 23 -16.58 -12.50 34.07
C GLY A 23 -16.93 -13.54 32.99
N THR A 24 -17.99 -14.34 33.18
CA THR A 24 -18.51 -15.23 32.12
C THR A 24 -19.33 -14.46 31.09
N VAL A 25 -19.44 -14.99 29.86
CA VAL A 25 -20.24 -14.36 28.78
C VAL A 25 -21.73 -14.44 29.09
N ASN A 26 -22.45 -13.33 28.88
CA ASN A 26 -23.89 -13.26 29.00
C ASN A 26 -24.55 -13.67 27.67
N GLU A 27 -25.01 -14.92 27.56
CA GLU A 27 -25.56 -15.49 26.32
C GLU A 27 -26.80 -14.74 25.82
N ASP A 28 -27.67 -14.23 26.70
CA ASP A 28 -28.84 -13.40 26.33
C ASP A 28 -28.44 -12.09 25.65
N HIS A 29 -27.33 -11.46 26.07
CA HIS A 29 -26.78 -10.27 25.44
C HIS A 29 -26.15 -10.61 24.08
N TRP A 30 -25.43 -11.73 24.00
CA TRP A 30 -24.79 -12.20 22.77
C TRP A 30 -25.81 -12.64 21.70
N GLY A 31 -26.93 -13.24 22.10
CA GLY A 31 -28.05 -13.54 21.20
C GLY A 31 -28.71 -12.29 20.62
N ARG A 32 -28.78 -11.19 21.38
CA ARG A 32 -29.28 -9.89 20.88
C ARG A 32 -28.32 -9.25 19.87
N ILE A 33 -27.02 -9.31 20.12
CA ILE A 33 -26.00 -8.81 19.17
C ILE A 33 -25.99 -9.65 17.89
N SER A 34 -26.04 -10.98 17.98
CA SER A 34 -26.21 -11.86 16.81
C SER A 34 -27.48 -11.56 16.02
N THR A 35 -28.58 -11.18 16.69
CA THR A 35 -29.82 -10.74 16.03
C THR A 35 -29.66 -9.38 15.33
N LYS A 36 -28.89 -8.45 15.91
CA LYS A 36 -28.63 -7.11 15.35
C LYS A 36 -27.67 -7.14 14.14
N LEU A 37 -26.75 -8.09 14.09
CA LEU A 37 -25.83 -8.30 12.96
C LEU A 37 -26.52 -8.87 11.70
N GLY A 38 -27.74 -9.41 11.82
CA GLY A 38 -28.52 -9.93 10.69
C GLY A 38 -29.06 -8.84 9.75
N LYS A 39 -29.36 -9.21 8.49
CA LYS A 39 -29.85 -8.29 7.45
C LYS A 39 -31.23 -7.71 7.78
N GLN A 40 -31.30 -6.39 7.96
CA GLN A 40 -32.52 -5.65 8.32
C GLN A 40 -33.31 -5.16 7.08
N ARG A 41 -34.65 -5.19 7.14
CA ARG A 41 -35.53 -4.55 6.14
C ARG A 41 -35.64 -3.04 6.36
N HIS A 42 -35.93 -2.31 5.30
CA HIS A 42 -35.75 -0.85 5.20
C HIS A 42 -37.06 -0.13 4.80
N ASP A 43 -38.17 -0.55 5.39
CA ASP A 43 -39.52 -0.18 4.96
C ASP A 43 -40.11 0.91 5.93
N TRP A 44 -39.63 2.17 5.84
CA TRP A 44 -39.94 3.27 6.81
C TRP A 44 -41.04 4.26 6.32
N PRO A 45 -42.15 4.48 7.08
CA PRO A 45 -43.30 5.29 6.64
C PRO A 45 -43.50 6.68 7.29
N GLY A 46 -42.43 7.40 7.64
CA GLY A 46 -42.38 8.87 7.53
C GLY A 46 -43.12 9.82 8.51
N GLU A 47 -44.19 9.44 9.24
CA GLU A 47 -44.95 10.37 10.11
C GLU A 47 -45.09 9.94 11.59
N LEU A 48 -45.22 10.91 12.50
CA LEU A 48 -45.03 10.77 13.96
C LEU A 48 -46.36 10.78 14.76
N GLY A 49 -46.52 9.87 15.73
CA GLY A 49 -47.70 9.86 16.63
C GLY A 49 -47.68 8.88 17.82
N GLU A 50 -47.03 9.28 18.92
CA GLU A 50 -47.10 8.76 20.31
C GLU A 50 -46.88 7.25 20.66
N ALA A 51 -45.85 7.04 21.49
CA ALA A 51 -45.80 6.15 22.68
C ALA A 51 -45.38 4.66 22.61
N ASP A 52 -45.03 4.11 21.44
CA ASP A 52 -44.83 2.66 21.19
C ASP A 52 -43.91 2.59 19.91
N ASN A 53 -42.81 1.84 19.61
CA ASN A 53 -41.86 0.80 20.13
C ASN A 53 -42.12 -0.75 20.15
N PRO A 54 -42.28 -1.47 19.01
CA PRO A 54 -41.30 -2.55 18.74
C PRO A 54 -40.66 -2.53 17.34
N MET A 55 -39.34 -2.78 17.30
CA MET A 55 -38.52 -2.89 16.07
C MET A 55 -38.89 -4.02 15.07
N THR A 56 -39.98 -4.76 15.29
CA THR A 56 -40.50 -5.79 14.36
C THR A 56 -42.04 -5.80 14.26
N ASP A 57 -42.73 -4.76 14.73
CA ASP A 57 -44.17 -4.57 14.49
C ASP A 57 -44.40 -3.50 13.40
N PRO A 58 -45.23 -3.74 12.36
CA PRO A 58 -45.45 -2.79 11.26
C PRO A 58 -46.24 -1.52 11.64
N SER A 59 -46.63 -1.36 12.90
CA SER A 59 -47.16 -0.10 13.45
C SER A 59 -46.20 0.57 14.44
N TRP A 60 -45.33 -0.21 15.08
CA TRP A 60 -44.27 0.13 16.04
C TRP A 60 -42.95 0.76 15.48
N PRO A 61 -42.58 2.05 15.67
CA PRO A 61 -41.23 2.55 15.28
C PRO A 61 -40.05 2.11 16.19
N ILE A 62 -38.83 2.50 15.78
CA ILE A 62 -37.52 2.07 16.32
C ILE A 62 -37.09 2.85 17.57
N ILE A 63 -36.45 2.19 18.55
CA ILE A 63 -35.67 2.82 19.64
C ILE A 63 -34.21 2.31 19.61
N SER A 64 -33.26 3.19 19.94
CA SER A 64 -31.83 2.93 20.14
C SER A 64 -31.56 1.78 21.14
N ALA A 65 -30.33 1.26 21.20
CA ALA A 65 -29.89 0.26 22.16
C ALA A 65 -29.76 0.80 23.60
N GLY A 66 -30.87 1.28 24.16
CA GLY A 66 -30.97 1.78 25.53
C GLY A 66 -30.31 3.16 25.72
N LEU A 67 -29.55 3.27 26.81
CA LEU A 67 -28.86 4.49 27.20
C LEU A 67 -27.52 4.56 26.44
N THR A 68 -27.31 5.63 25.68
CA THR A 68 -26.18 5.80 24.75
C THR A 68 -25.28 6.94 25.28
N PRO A 69 -24.29 6.65 26.16
CA PRO A 69 -23.58 7.63 26.99
C PRO A 69 -22.42 8.33 26.26
N LEU A 70 -22.73 8.85 25.08
CA LEU A 70 -21.74 9.37 24.13
C LEU A 70 -20.87 10.50 24.71
N GLU A 71 -21.43 11.38 25.55
CA GLU A 71 -20.66 12.36 26.32
C GLU A 71 -19.67 11.69 27.29
N GLY A 72 -20.16 10.78 28.14
CA GLY A 72 -19.39 10.12 29.22
C GLY A 72 -18.26 9.21 28.72
N THR A 73 -18.48 8.51 27.59
CA THR A 73 -17.44 7.71 26.94
C THR A 73 -16.26 8.58 26.51
N MET A 74 -16.50 9.78 25.98
CA MET A 74 -15.43 10.69 25.54
C MET A 74 -14.71 11.40 26.70
N TYR A 75 -15.42 11.70 27.81
CA TYR A 75 -14.76 12.07 29.05
C TYR A 75 -13.78 10.97 29.51
N THR A 76 -14.21 9.71 29.47
CA THR A 76 -13.38 8.55 29.86
C THR A 76 -12.20 8.35 28.90
N ALA A 77 -12.40 8.52 27.58
CA ALA A 77 -11.32 8.50 26.59
C ALA A 77 -10.29 9.62 26.85
N THR A 78 -10.74 10.85 27.07
CA THR A 78 -9.87 12.01 27.41
C THR A 78 -9.00 11.70 28.62
N ASP A 79 -9.60 11.11 29.65
CA ASP A 79 -8.90 10.82 30.90
C ASP A 79 -8.00 9.57 30.79
N TYR A 80 -8.24 8.66 29.84
CA TYR A 80 -7.34 7.57 29.47
C TYR A 80 -6.09 8.08 28.73
N PHE A 81 -6.29 8.85 27.65
CA PHE A 81 -5.17 9.39 26.84
C PHE A 81 -4.23 10.27 27.66
N LEU A 82 -4.78 11.08 28.58
CA LEU A 82 -4.03 11.98 29.46
C LEU A 82 -3.58 11.34 30.80
N ASN A 83 -3.63 10.01 30.91
CA ASN A 83 -3.17 9.23 32.08
C ASN A 83 -3.78 9.68 33.43
N ARG A 84 -5.04 10.15 33.42
CA ARG A 84 -5.78 10.62 34.61
C ARG A 84 -6.42 9.46 35.37
N THR A 85 -5.62 8.43 35.67
CA THR A 85 -6.02 7.17 36.31
C THR A 85 -6.83 7.32 37.60
N GLY A 86 -6.68 8.45 38.31
CA GLY A 86 -7.45 8.77 39.52
C GLY A 86 -8.98 8.86 39.35
N TYR A 87 -9.50 8.99 38.12
CA TYR A 87 -10.94 8.95 37.84
C TYR A 87 -11.49 7.54 37.57
N PHE A 88 -10.62 6.55 37.38
CA PHE A 88 -10.99 5.18 37.04
C PHE A 88 -11.08 4.32 38.30
N ASN A 89 -12.19 3.59 38.46
CA ASN A 89 -12.31 2.54 39.46
C ASN A 89 -11.78 1.18 38.94
N ARG A 90 -11.71 0.16 39.81
CA ARG A 90 -11.13 -1.14 39.48
C ARG A 90 -11.82 -1.87 38.32
N ASN A 91 -13.14 -1.70 38.19
CA ASN A 91 -13.94 -2.29 37.11
C ASN A 91 -13.82 -1.49 35.82
N GLN A 92 -13.32 -0.25 35.88
CA GLN A 92 -12.93 0.59 34.74
C GLN A 92 -11.43 0.40 34.39
N GLY A 93 -10.79 -0.67 34.88
CA GLY A 93 -9.39 -1.03 34.55
C GLY A 93 -8.34 -0.61 35.58
N ASN A 94 -8.67 0.25 36.57
CA ASN A 94 -7.69 0.70 37.57
C ASN A 94 -7.38 -0.39 38.61
N ASN A 95 -6.49 -1.31 38.25
CA ASN A 95 -5.98 -2.36 39.13
C ASN A 95 -4.76 -1.92 39.97
N GLY A 96 -4.49 -0.61 40.09
CA GLY A 96 -3.34 -0.08 40.85
C GLY A 96 -2.01 -0.13 40.08
N PHE A 97 -2.06 -0.23 38.75
CA PHE A 97 -0.92 -0.04 37.86
C PHE A 97 -1.04 1.33 37.19
N GLU A 98 0.09 1.98 36.92
CA GLU A 98 0.13 3.13 36.02
C GLU A 98 -0.19 2.67 34.59
N LEU A 99 -0.99 3.44 33.84
CA LEU A 99 -1.15 3.20 32.40
C LEU A 99 0.19 3.50 31.71
N PRO A 100 0.49 2.89 30.53
CA PRO A 100 1.72 3.12 29.79
C PRO A 100 2.04 4.62 29.68
N ASN A 101 3.20 5.02 30.22
CA ASN A 101 3.45 6.43 30.46
C ASN A 101 3.52 7.22 29.15
N ILE A 102 3.03 8.45 29.18
CA ILE A 102 3.15 9.43 28.09
C ILE A 102 4.61 9.87 27.88
N ASP A 103 5.47 9.67 28.88
CA ASP A 103 6.92 9.88 28.79
C ASP A 103 7.71 8.61 28.40
N ASN A 104 7.05 7.53 27.95
CA ASN A 104 7.78 6.37 27.41
C ASN A 104 8.35 6.71 26.01
N PRO A 105 9.69 6.71 25.80
CA PRO A 105 10.27 7.00 24.49
C PRO A 105 9.88 6.01 23.39
N GLU A 106 9.53 4.77 23.74
CA GLU A 106 8.97 3.79 22.79
C GLU A 106 7.64 4.31 22.22
N ALA A 107 6.69 4.69 23.08
CA ALA A 107 5.39 5.24 22.70
C ALA A 107 5.43 6.62 21.99
N SER A 108 6.62 7.11 21.63
CA SER A 108 6.80 8.32 20.83
C SER A 108 7.08 8.06 19.34
N GLN A 109 7.29 6.80 18.93
CA GLN A 109 7.93 6.47 17.65
C GLN A 109 7.01 6.49 16.42
N CYS A 110 5.68 6.33 16.57
CA CYS A 110 4.73 6.27 15.42
C CYS A 110 3.73 7.44 15.35
N LEU A 111 3.80 8.42 16.27
CA LEU A 111 3.09 9.71 16.33
C LEU A 111 1.53 9.76 16.21
N VAL A 112 0.83 8.71 15.77
CA VAL A 112 -0.63 8.73 15.62
C VAL A 112 -1.37 8.42 16.90
N ASN A 113 -2.17 9.39 17.33
CA ASN A 113 -3.13 9.25 18.42
C ASN A 113 -4.54 9.17 17.81
N ALA A 114 -5.21 8.02 17.97
CA ALA A 114 -6.49 7.74 17.33
C ALA A 114 -7.51 7.09 18.27
N ASN A 115 -8.75 7.57 18.20
CA ASN A 115 -9.89 7.13 18.96
C ASN A 115 -10.99 6.67 18.00
N ILE A 116 -11.36 5.38 18.00
CA ILE A 116 -12.42 4.86 17.13
C ILE A 116 -13.71 4.77 17.91
N TRP A 117 -14.75 5.41 17.39
CA TRP A 117 -16.02 5.56 18.07
C TRP A 117 -17.17 4.92 17.30
N LEU A 118 -17.34 3.62 17.54
CA LEU A 118 -18.47 2.84 17.09
C LEU A 118 -19.70 3.18 17.93
N THR A 119 -20.78 3.62 17.28
CA THR A 119 -22.07 3.88 17.92
C THR A 119 -23.22 3.31 17.10
N ASP A 120 -24.24 2.80 17.79
CA ASP A 120 -25.39 2.13 17.20
C ASP A 120 -26.72 2.89 17.46
N GLY A 121 -26.58 4.17 17.82
CA GLY A 121 -27.64 5.15 18.06
C GLY A 121 -27.09 6.57 18.20
N LEU A 122 -27.96 7.55 18.39
CA LEU A 122 -27.58 8.92 18.75
C LEU A 122 -27.43 9.08 20.28
N PRO A 123 -26.72 10.12 20.78
CA PRO A 123 -26.61 10.39 22.22
C PRO A 123 -27.99 10.44 22.91
N SER A 124 -28.15 9.70 24.00
CA SER A 124 -29.43 9.63 24.74
C SER A 124 -29.31 9.82 26.26
N VAL A 125 -28.09 9.86 26.81
CA VAL A 125 -27.83 10.19 28.22
C VAL A 125 -26.63 11.13 28.41
N ASP A 126 -26.67 11.89 29.50
CA ASP A 126 -25.54 12.73 29.96
C ASP A 126 -24.35 11.87 30.43
N ARG A 127 -23.20 12.50 30.68
CA ARG A 127 -22.00 11.90 31.29
C ARG A 127 -22.22 11.19 32.63
N SER A 128 -23.39 11.36 33.26
CA SER A 128 -23.78 10.71 34.52
C SER A 128 -24.75 9.53 34.30
N GLY A 129 -25.03 9.17 33.04
CA GLY A 129 -25.98 8.12 32.66
C GLY A 129 -27.45 8.50 32.77
N ARG A 130 -27.78 9.80 32.86
CA ARG A 130 -29.16 10.29 33.01
C ARG A 130 -29.80 10.56 31.64
N PRO A 131 -31.06 10.10 31.39
CA PRO A 131 -31.79 10.41 30.16
C PRO A 131 -31.83 11.90 29.81
N LEU A 132 -31.39 12.24 28.60
CA LEU A 132 -31.48 13.59 28.02
C LEU A 132 -32.89 13.88 27.44
N GLY A 133 -33.79 12.90 27.52
CA GLY A 133 -35.16 13.00 27.00
C GLY A 133 -35.17 13.08 25.48
N SER A 134 -36.06 13.91 24.93
CA SER A 134 -36.22 14.09 23.48
C SER A 134 -35.33 15.18 22.88
N ASN A 135 -34.43 15.83 23.64
CA ASN A 135 -33.60 16.92 23.13
C ASN A 135 -32.33 16.41 22.41
N VAL A 136 -32.53 15.70 21.31
CA VAL A 136 -31.47 15.09 20.48
C VAL A 136 -30.42 16.12 20.03
N LYS A 137 -30.80 17.39 19.81
CA LYS A 137 -29.87 18.46 19.41
C LYS A 137 -28.93 18.89 20.54
N GLU A 138 -29.42 19.00 21.77
CA GLU A 138 -28.57 19.24 22.94
C GLU A 138 -27.67 18.04 23.23
N ALA A 139 -28.19 16.82 23.07
CA ALA A 139 -27.45 15.59 23.27
C ALA A 139 -26.26 15.44 22.28
N ILE A 140 -26.45 15.82 21.02
CA ILE A 140 -25.37 15.88 20.01
C ILE A 140 -24.38 17.01 20.33
N ALA A 141 -24.83 18.20 20.72
CA ALA A 141 -23.92 19.30 21.09
C ALA A 141 -23.06 18.98 22.33
N GLN A 142 -23.59 18.22 23.30
CA GLN A 142 -22.83 17.73 24.45
C GLN A 142 -21.77 16.69 24.02
N ALA A 143 -22.11 15.78 23.11
CA ALA A 143 -21.16 14.83 22.55
C ALA A 143 -20.09 15.50 21.65
N GLU A 144 -20.46 16.49 20.84
CA GLU A 144 -19.53 17.29 20.04
C GLU A 144 -18.50 17.97 20.94
N SER A 145 -18.97 18.61 22.01
CA SER A 145 -18.14 19.27 23.02
C SER A 145 -17.16 18.29 23.70
N SER A 146 -17.59 17.05 23.99
CA SER A 146 -16.72 16.05 24.63
C SER A 146 -15.67 15.45 23.67
N ILE A 147 -15.97 15.33 22.38
CA ILE A 147 -14.98 14.93 21.34
C ILE A 147 -13.99 16.07 21.08
N LYS A 148 -14.50 17.30 20.92
CA LYS A 148 -13.68 18.51 20.79
C LYS A 148 -12.75 18.69 21.99
N ARG A 149 -13.22 18.38 23.20
CA ARG A 149 -12.40 18.31 24.42
C ARG A 149 -11.26 17.29 24.31
N LEU A 150 -11.53 16.07 23.84
CA LEU A 150 -10.48 15.06 23.61
C LEU A 150 -9.42 15.58 22.62
N TYR A 151 -9.85 16.15 21.50
CA TYR A 151 -8.95 16.69 20.47
C TYR A 151 -8.12 17.90 20.96
N CYS A 152 -8.74 18.84 21.68
CA CYS A 152 -8.08 20.08 22.14
C CYS A 152 -7.30 19.95 23.47
N GLU A 153 -7.69 19.06 24.40
CA GLU A 153 -6.89 18.82 25.63
C GLU A 153 -5.70 17.88 25.38
N SER A 154 -5.76 17.01 24.37
CA SER A 154 -4.71 16.02 24.12
C SER A 154 -3.42 16.63 23.56
N TYR A 155 -3.50 17.59 22.64
CA TYR A 155 -2.34 18.19 21.98
C TYR A 155 -1.63 19.26 22.82
N LYS A 156 -0.30 19.32 22.67
CA LYS A 156 0.57 20.42 23.08
C LYS A 156 0.96 21.27 21.86
N PRO A 157 0.35 22.44 21.62
CA PRO A 157 0.66 23.27 20.46
C PRO A 157 2.15 23.59 20.33
N ASN A 158 2.76 23.12 19.24
CA ASN A 158 4.14 23.43 18.86
C ASN A 158 4.15 24.58 17.83
N PRO A 159 4.85 25.71 18.07
CA PRO A 159 4.97 26.79 17.08
C PRO A 159 5.75 26.40 15.81
N GLU A 160 6.50 25.29 15.83
CA GLU A 160 7.28 24.80 14.68
C GLU A 160 6.57 23.68 13.89
N LYS A 161 5.48 23.09 14.42
CA LYS A 161 4.68 22.05 13.74
C LYS A 161 3.24 22.49 13.55
N SER A 162 2.87 22.84 12.32
CA SER A 162 1.48 23.11 11.97
C SER A 162 0.67 21.83 12.01
N VAL A 163 -0.50 21.86 12.67
CA VAL A 163 -1.49 20.78 12.63
C VAL A 163 -2.73 21.31 11.94
N THR A 164 -3.06 20.73 10.78
CA THR A 164 -4.17 21.14 9.91
C THR A 164 -5.47 21.24 10.70
N ASN A 165 -6.22 22.33 10.49
CA ASN A 165 -7.49 22.66 11.13
C ASN A 165 -7.50 22.80 12.67
N TYR A 166 -6.41 22.47 13.40
CA TYR A 166 -6.40 22.54 14.87
C TYR A 166 -6.76 23.93 15.41
N GLN A 167 -6.18 24.99 14.84
CA GLN A 167 -6.50 26.37 15.23
C GLN A 167 -7.96 26.74 14.96
N GLN A 168 -8.60 26.16 13.93
CA GLN A 168 -10.00 26.42 13.58
C GLN A 168 -10.96 25.65 14.49
N ILE A 169 -10.66 24.38 14.78
CA ILE A 169 -11.46 23.53 15.67
C ILE A 169 -11.40 24.07 17.11
N CYS A 170 -10.19 24.32 17.62
CA CYS A 170 -9.96 24.69 19.02
C CYS A 170 -10.00 26.21 19.31
N LYS A 171 -10.39 27.06 18.35
CA LYS A 171 -10.42 28.54 18.50
C LYS A 171 -11.23 29.04 19.72
N ASP A 172 -12.32 28.34 20.04
CA ASP A 172 -13.24 28.68 21.14
C ASP A 172 -12.96 27.85 22.42
N TYR A 173 -11.92 27.02 22.40
CA TYR A 173 -11.53 26.19 23.55
C TYR A 173 -10.54 26.97 24.41
N ASP A 174 -10.96 27.34 25.63
CA ASP A 174 -10.10 28.05 26.58
C ASP A 174 -8.85 27.21 26.90
N GLN A 175 -7.67 27.78 26.63
CA GLN A 175 -6.37 27.13 26.87
C GLN A 175 -5.78 27.48 28.25
N GLU A 176 -6.28 28.52 28.94
CA GLU A 176 -5.72 28.98 30.22
C GLU A 176 -6.28 28.21 31.43
N SER A 177 -7.49 27.66 31.36
CA SER A 177 -8.05 26.80 32.42
C SER A 177 -7.60 25.33 32.37
N VAL A 178 -6.77 24.95 31.39
CA VAL A 178 -6.41 23.54 31.15
C VAL A 178 -5.34 23.02 32.11
N TYR A 179 -5.54 21.79 32.58
CA TYR A 179 -4.68 21.04 33.50
C TYR A 179 -3.18 21.10 33.13
N ASN A 180 -2.34 21.46 34.10
CA ASN A 180 -0.91 21.73 33.95
C ASN A 180 -0.06 20.43 33.94
N GLY A 181 -0.49 19.43 33.16
CA GLY A 181 0.12 18.11 33.07
C GLY A 181 0.60 17.76 31.65
N ASN A 182 1.16 16.57 31.50
CA ASN A 182 1.75 16.10 30.25
C ASN A 182 0.67 15.93 29.16
N ARG A 183 1.05 16.22 27.92
CA ARG A 183 0.20 16.21 26.72
C ARG A 183 0.97 15.61 25.54
N LEU A 184 0.24 15.18 24.52
CA LEU A 184 0.75 14.47 23.35
C LEU A 184 1.34 15.45 22.31
N ASN A 185 2.26 14.94 21.50
CA ASN A 185 2.91 15.70 20.41
C ASN A 185 1.99 15.94 19.20
N ASP A 186 0.85 15.25 19.15
CA ASP A 186 -0.18 15.34 18.12
C ASP A 186 -1.56 15.08 18.76
N PRO A 187 -2.66 15.71 18.28
CA PRO A 187 -4.00 15.53 18.85
C PRO A 187 -4.56 14.12 18.63
N VAL A 188 -5.42 13.67 19.54
CA VAL A 188 -6.19 12.45 19.37
C VAL A 188 -7.30 12.66 18.34
N LYS A 189 -7.10 12.18 17.11
CA LYS A 189 -8.15 12.17 16.07
C LYS A 189 -9.27 11.20 16.48
N THR A 190 -10.52 11.60 16.34
CA THR A 190 -11.68 10.71 16.57
C THR A 190 -12.36 10.34 15.27
N TYR A 191 -12.42 9.04 14.99
CA TYR A 191 -13.08 8.43 13.83
C TYR A 191 -14.47 7.95 14.26
N VAL A 192 -15.54 8.52 13.70
CA VAL A 192 -16.92 8.21 14.07
C VAL A 192 -17.50 7.15 13.14
N VAL A 193 -18.02 6.06 13.70
CA VAL A 193 -18.63 4.95 12.96
C VAL A 193 -20.06 4.73 13.43
N GLY A 194 -21.04 5.03 12.58
CA GLY A 194 -22.45 4.72 12.81
C GLY A 194 -22.81 3.33 12.31
N PHE A 195 -23.31 2.45 13.19
CA PHE A 195 -23.67 1.08 12.84
C PHE A 195 -25.16 0.78 12.97
N SER A 196 -25.76 0.24 11.90
CA SER A 196 -27.18 -0.14 11.82
C SER A 196 -28.12 1.03 12.17
N LEU A 197 -27.79 2.21 11.64
CA LEU A 197 -28.53 3.47 11.82
C LEU A 197 -29.54 3.67 10.67
N PRO A 198 -30.71 4.27 10.92
CA PRO A 198 -31.65 4.62 9.85
C PRO A 198 -31.01 5.55 8.79
N PRO A 199 -31.29 5.37 7.48
CA PRO A 199 -30.75 6.25 6.44
C PRO A 199 -31.08 7.73 6.66
N ASP A 200 -32.26 8.00 7.21
CA ASP A 200 -32.76 9.34 7.51
C ASP A 200 -32.02 10.04 8.67
N VAL A 201 -31.07 9.37 9.35
CA VAL A 201 -30.18 10.02 10.34
C VAL A 201 -29.46 11.23 9.73
N VAL A 202 -29.12 11.15 8.44
CA VAL A 202 -28.51 12.24 7.66
C VAL A 202 -29.39 13.50 7.58
N ASN A 203 -30.70 13.39 7.82
CA ASN A 203 -31.68 14.48 7.69
C ASN A 203 -32.45 14.81 8.99
N ILE A 204 -32.05 14.27 10.15
CA ILE A 204 -32.81 14.38 11.42
C ILE A 204 -33.15 15.82 11.86
N PHE A 205 -32.35 16.82 11.46
CA PHE A 205 -32.61 18.23 11.78
C PHE A 205 -33.18 19.06 10.61
N GLY A 206 -33.35 18.48 9.42
CA GLY A 206 -33.91 19.15 8.24
C GLY A 206 -33.03 20.22 7.60
N ASP A 207 -31.78 20.34 8.04
CA ASP A 207 -30.73 21.22 7.50
C ASP A 207 -29.83 20.51 6.46
N GLY A 208 -29.82 19.17 6.44
CA GLY A 208 -29.10 18.33 5.49
C GLY A 208 -27.68 17.94 5.93
N GLU A 209 -27.29 18.27 7.16
CA GLU A 209 -26.02 17.83 7.74
C GLU A 209 -26.21 16.52 8.53
N ASN A 210 -25.41 15.50 8.20
CA ASN A 210 -25.34 14.28 9.00
C ASN A 210 -24.81 14.61 10.40
N PRO A 211 -25.56 14.37 11.49
CA PRO A 211 -25.12 14.69 12.85
C PRO A 211 -23.82 13.99 13.25
N LEU A 212 -23.51 12.82 12.66
CA LEU A 212 -22.25 12.13 12.93
C LEU A 212 -21.04 12.81 12.26
N ASN A 213 -21.24 13.52 11.13
CA ASN A 213 -20.16 14.28 10.49
C ASN A 213 -19.73 15.48 11.34
N VAL A 214 -20.68 16.13 12.04
CA VAL A 214 -20.37 17.19 13.01
C VAL A 214 -19.48 16.65 14.14
N LEU A 215 -19.78 15.44 14.61
CA LEU A 215 -19.01 14.75 15.65
C LEU A 215 -17.62 14.31 15.16
N ALA A 216 -17.48 13.91 13.88
CA ALA A 216 -16.20 13.61 13.24
C ALA A 216 -15.33 14.88 13.11
N ALA A 217 -15.90 15.96 12.59
CA ALA A 217 -15.22 17.24 12.41
C ALA A 217 -14.73 17.85 13.73
N ALA A 218 -15.52 17.73 14.80
CA ALA A 218 -15.12 18.09 16.16
C ALA A 218 -13.93 17.27 16.68
N GLY A 219 -13.74 16.05 16.15
CA GLY A 219 -12.62 15.15 16.42
C GLY A 219 -11.46 15.22 15.43
N GLY A 220 -11.45 16.17 14.49
CA GLY A 220 -10.38 16.30 13.51
C GLY A 220 -10.31 15.19 12.45
N THR A 221 -11.46 14.59 12.11
CA THR A 221 -11.65 13.78 10.90
C THR A 221 -12.81 14.34 10.07
N ASP A 222 -12.79 14.21 8.75
CA ASP A 222 -13.68 15.03 7.90
C ASP A 222 -15.13 14.56 7.87
N GLN A 223 -15.40 13.25 7.94
CA GLN A 223 -16.72 12.63 7.84
C GLN A 223 -16.82 11.41 8.76
N ALA A 224 -18.06 11.02 9.11
CA ALA A 224 -18.35 9.75 9.76
C ALA A 224 -18.56 8.63 8.75
N TYR A 225 -18.17 7.42 9.15
CA TYR A 225 -18.38 6.19 8.39
C TYR A 225 -19.74 5.58 8.79
N LEU A 226 -20.41 4.92 7.85
CA LEU A 226 -21.71 4.28 8.07
C LEU A 226 -21.67 2.83 7.60
N ALA A 227 -22.10 1.91 8.46
CA ALA A 227 -22.20 0.48 8.18
C ALA A 227 -23.58 -0.04 8.60
N ASN A 228 -24.14 -0.98 7.84
CA ASN A 228 -25.54 -1.43 8.01
C ASN A 228 -25.68 -2.93 8.33
N ASP A 229 -24.63 -3.70 8.08
CA ASP A 229 -24.52 -5.14 8.34
C ASP A 229 -23.06 -5.52 8.67
N GLU A 230 -22.82 -6.78 9.01
CA GLU A 230 -21.50 -7.29 9.41
C GLU A 230 -20.43 -7.12 8.31
N ASP A 231 -20.80 -7.33 7.04
CA ASP A 231 -19.90 -7.17 5.89
C ASP A 231 -19.44 -5.70 5.76
N SER A 232 -20.39 -4.76 5.71
CA SER A 232 -20.07 -3.31 5.61
C SER A 232 -19.39 -2.76 6.87
N LEU A 233 -19.63 -3.32 8.05
CA LEU A 233 -18.89 -2.95 9.27
C LEU A 233 -17.42 -3.39 9.21
N ASN A 234 -17.15 -4.59 8.68
CA ASN A 234 -15.78 -5.06 8.48
C ASN A 234 -15.03 -4.21 7.44
N GLU A 235 -15.68 -3.81 6.34
CA GLU A 235 -15.11 -2.89 5.34
C GLU A 235 -14.82 -1.51 5.96
N VAL A 236 -15.78 -0.92 6.68
CA VAL A 236 -15.62 0.38 7.35
C VAL A 236 -14.52 0.34 8.41
N MET A 237 -14.44 -0.70 9.23
CA MET A 237 -13.37 -0.82 10.21
C MET A 237 -12.00 -0.99 9.54
N GLN A 238 -11.90 -1.72 8.42
CA GLN A 238 -10.68 -1.79 7.62
C GLN A 238 -10.28 -0.42 7.03
N GLN A 239 -11.23 0.40 6.58
CA GLN A 239 -10.97 1.78 6.12
C GLN A 239 -10.49 2.68 7.27
N VAL A 240 -11.14 2.62 8.44
CA VAL A 240 -10.75 3.39 9.64
C VAL A 240 -9.36 2.99 10.10
N PHE A 241 -9.05 1.70 10.21
CA PHE A 241 -7.70 1.24 10.53
C PHE A 241 -6.71 1.62 9.43
N GLY A 242 -7.04 1.46 8.15
CA GLY A 242 -6.19 1.88 7.03
C GLY A 242 -5.81 3.36 7.09
N ASN A 243 -6.75 4.25 7.40
CA ASN A 243 -6.49 5.68 7.54
C ASN A 243 -5.69 6.05 8.82
N ILE A 244 -5.81 5.26 9.89
CA ILE A 244 -4.98 5.38 11.11
C ILE A 244 -3.55 4.91 10.84
N ILE A 245 -3.39 3.80 10.13
CA ILE A 245 -2.11 3.19 9.76
C ILE A 245 -1.36 4.07 8.77
N ALA A 246 -2.06 4.54 7.73
CA ALA A 246 -1.54 5.45 6.73
C ALA A 246 -0.85 6.65 7.39
N GLY A 247 -1.59 7.45 8.16
CA GLY A 247 -1.06 8.66 8.81
C GLY A 247 0.03 8.43 9.85
N ALA A 248 0.37 7.17 10.16
CA ALA A 248 1.51 6.79 11.01
C ALA A 248 2.75 6.37 10.19
N GLN A 249 2.60 6.20 8.87
CA GLN A 249 3.70 5.96 7.93
C GLN A 249 4.20 7.29 7.35
N TYR A 250 5.16 7.90 8.04
CA TYR A 250 6.07 8.91 7.50
C TYR A 250 7.38 8.23 7.03
N ASN A 251 7.26 7.27 6.11
CA ASN A 251 8.38 6.45 5.65
C ASN A 251 8.88 6.91 4.28
N THR A 252 10.13 7.34 4.22
CA THR A 252 10.81 7.61 2.95
C THR A 252 11.03 6.29 2.21
N SER A 253 10.57 6.23 0.96
CA SER A 253 10.93 5.16 0.01
C SER A 253 12.38 5.39 -0.45
N ALA A 254 13.31 5.09 0.46
CA ALA A 254 14.76 5.37 0.39
C ALA A 254 15.52 4.51 -0.64
N ALA A 255 14.97 4.46 -1.85
CA ALA A 255 15.42 3.81 -3.06
C ALA A 255 16.73 4.42 -3.57
N SER A 256 17.82 4.15 -2.85
CA SER A 256 19.16 4.73 -3.00
C SER A 256 19.85 4.29 -4.30
N ASN A 257 19.37 4.78 -5.44
CA ASN A 257 19.89 4.46 -6.77
C ASN A 257 21.13 5.33 -7.07
N VAL A 258 22.25 4.98 -6.43
CA VAL A 258 23.54 5.67 -6.66
C VAL A 258 24.02 5.43 -8.09
N SER A 259 24.05 6.50 -8.88
CA SER A 259 24.59 6.47 -10.24
C SER A 259 26.12 6.58 -10.20
N GLU A 260 26.80 5.43 -10.28
CA GLU A 260 28.25 5.22 -10.35
C GLU A 260 29.15 6.15 -9.49
N LEU A 261 29.90 5.58 -8.54
CA LEU A 261 31.06 6.26 -7.94
C LEU A 261 32.23 6.35 -8.95
N ASN A 262 32.03 7.08 -10.03
CA ASN A 262 33.11 7.64 -10.82
C ASN A 262 33.79 8.74 -9.99
N ALA A 263 35.12 8.75 -9.93
CA ALA A 263 35.90 9.65 -9.07
C ALA A 263 35.97 11.10 -9.59
N ALA A 264 34.89 11.61 -10.19
CA ALA A 264 34.78 12.88 -10.89
C ALA A 264 33.55 13.68 -10.42
N THR A 265 33.69 14.27 -9.22
CA THR A 265 32.97 15.44 -8.66
C THR A 265 31.45 15.51 -8.59
N ASP A 266 30.68 14.73 -9.35
CA ASP A 266 29.25 14.94 -9.59
C ASP A 266 28.42 13.66 -9.41
N SER A 267 28.68 12.91 -8.33
CA SER A 267 27.84 11.78 -7.92
C SER A 267 26.62 12.25 -7.12
N PHE A 268 25.44 11.82 -7.54
CA PHE A 268 24.16 12.12 -6.89
C PHE A 268 23.53 10.83 -6.33
N ILE A 269 22.84 10.97 -5.20
CA ILE A 269 21.83 10.03 -4.70
C ILE A 269 20.46 10.63 -5.03
N TYR A 270 19.56 9.81 -5.58
CA TYR A 270 18.16 10.19 -5.73
C TYR A 270 17.34 9.40 -4.70
N THR A 271 16.45 10.09 -4.00
CA THR A 271 15.59 9.52 -2.95
C THR A 271 14.14 9.83 -3.25
N ALA A 272 13.27 8.85 -3.06
CA ALA A 272 11.82 9.04 -3.09
C ALA A 272 11.25 9.08 -1.67
N SER A 273 10.06 9.66 -1.51
CA SER A 273 9.28 9.58 -0.27
C SER A 273 7.78 9.77 -0.52
N PHE A 274 6.99 9.66 0.55
CA PHE A 274 5.60 10.09 0.58
C PHE A 274 5.22 10.74 1.92
N ASP A 275 4.25 11.66 1.88
CA ASP A 275 3.50 12.12 3.05
C ASP A 275 2.09 11.49 3.02
N SER A 276 1.77 10.71 4.04
CA SER A 276 0.49 10.00 4.18
C SER A 276 -0.66 10.85 4.74
N GLY A 277 -0.36 12.07 5.19
CA GLY A 277 -1.33 13.08 5.61
C GLY A 277 -2.07 13.74 4.45
N ASP A 278 -1.44 13.84 3.27
CA ASP A 278 -2.07 14.37 2.04
C ASP A 278 -1.89 13.52 0.77
N TRP A 279 -1.10 12.44 0.84
CA TRP A 279 -0.74 11.53 -0.27
C TRP A 279 0.04 12.20 -1.40
N SER A 280 0.92 13.12 -1.04
CA SER A 280 1.99 13.63 -1.91
C SER A 280 3.22 12.72 -1.87
N GLY A 281 4.08 12.86 -2.90
CA GLY A 281 5.40 12.25 -2.95
C GLY A 281 6.50 13.28 -3.11
N THR A 282 7.72 12.94 -2.69
CA THR A 282 8.92 13.71 -3.06
C THR A 282 9.86 12.86 -3.90
N LEU A 283 10.56 13.52 -4.83
CA LEU A 283 11.77 12.99 -5.46
C LEU A 283 12.84 14.07 -5.34
N GLU A 284 13.93 13.75 -4.67
CA GLU A 284 15.00 14.68 -4.31
C GLU A 284 16.36 14.18 -4.80
N ALA A 285 17.23 15.12 -5.19
CA ALA A 285 18.59 14.83 -5.62
C ALA A 285 19.62 15.42 -4.64
N TYR A 286 20.39 14.52 -4.01
CA TYR A 286 21.44 14.86 -3.06
C TYR A 286 22.82 14.65 -3.67
N ARG A 287 23.64 15.70 -3.69
CA ARG A 287 25.05 15.62 -4.11
C ARG A 287 25.90 15.07 -2.98
N ILE A 288 26.77 14.11 -3.30
CA ILE A 288 27.70 13.51 -2.33
C ILE A 288 28.95 14.40 -2.21
N GLY A 289 29.18 14.96 -1.03
CA GLY A 289 30.41 15.66 -0.68
C GLY A 289 31.60 14.71 -0.56
N THR A 290 32.83 15.22 -0.74
CA THR A 290 34.06 14.41 -0.64
C THR A 290 34.36 13.89 0.77
N ASP A 291 33.62 14.36 1.76
CA ASP A 291 33.60 13.92 3.16
C ASP A 291 32.46 12.94 3.48
N GLY A 292 31.61 12.62 2.50
CA GLY A 292 30.41 11.80 2.67
C GLY A 292 29.16 12.57 3.12
N SER A 293 29.22 13.90 3.21
CA SER A 293 28.01 14.72 3.44
C SER A 293 27.05 14.64 2.24
N LEU A 294 25.76 14.86 2.51
CA LEU A 294 24.71 14.98 1.49
C LEU A 294 24.17 16.41 1.48
N ALA A 295 24.11 17.02 0.31
CA ALA A 295 23.51 18.34 0.10
C ALA A 295 22.39 18.25 -0.94
N LEU A 296 21.20 18.75 -0.61
CA LEU A 296 20.07 18.83 -1.54
C LEU A 296 20.39 19.84 -2.65
N GLU A 297 20.34 19.40 -3.91
CA GLU A 297 20.56 20.26 -5.09
C GLU A 297 19.23 20.63 -5.76
N TRP A 298 18.27 19.71 -5.83
CA TRP A 298 16.92 19.97 -6.34
C TRP A 298 15.86 19.04 -5.74
N SER A 299 14.62 19.54 -5.70
CA SER A 299 13.39 18.77 -5.53
C SER A 299 12.58 18.77 -6.82
N ALA A 300 12.02 17.61 -7.18
CA ALA A 300 11.10 17.47 -8.31
C ALA A 300 9.79 18.23 -8.06
N GLU A 301 9.35 18.35 -6.81
CA GLU A 301 8.08 19.01 -6.47
C GLU A 301 8.17 20.53 -6.62
N ASP A 302 9.24 21.15 -6.12
CA ASP A 302 9.56 22.57 -6.40
C ASP A 302 9.54 22.83 -7.92
N SER A 303 10.12 21.91 -8.69
CA SER A 303 10.19 21.99 -10.15
C SER A 303 8.81 21.85 -10.80
N LEU A 304 8.01 20.86 -10.40
CA LEU A 304 6.64 20.63 -10.89
C LEU A 304 5.72 21.82 -10.61
N SER A 305 5.80 22.43 -9.42
CA SER A 305 5.02 23.62 -9.08
C SER A 305 5.23 24.77 -10.08
N SER A 306 6.46 24.91 -10.60
CA SER A 306 6.81 25.91 -11.63
C SER A 306 6.37 25.53 -13.05
N GLN A 307 6.02 24.26 -13.27
CA GLN A 307 5.62 23.69 -14.56
C GLN A 307 4.11 23.47 -14.69
N ALA A 308 3.33 23.85 -13.67
CA ALA A 308 1.87 23.81 -13.70
C ALA A 308 1.30 24.40 -15.00
N GLU A 309 0.19 23.83 -15.46
CA GLU A 309 -0.48 24.09 -16.75
C GLU A 309 0.31 23.67 -18.01
N ASN A 310 1.64 23.62 -17.93
CA ASN A 310 2.57 23.47 -19.05
C ASN A 310 3.26 22.09 -19.10
N ARG A 311 2.80 21.13 -18.30
CA ARG A 311 3.31 19.75 -18.23
C ARG A 311 3.14 18.99 -19.56
N ASN A 312 4.17 18.25 -19.96
CA ASN A 312 4.17 17.38 -21.14
C ASN A 312 3.55 16.02 -20.81
N LEU A 313 2.21 15.97 -20.78
CA LEU A 313 1.44 14.79 -20.40
C LEU A 313 1.09 13.92 -21.62
N LEU A 314 1.49 12.65 -21.56
CA LEU A 314 1.28 11.62 -22.58
C LEU A 314 0.33 10.52 -22.05
N THR A 315 -0.36 9.85 -22.96
CA THR A 315 -1.17 8.65 -22.68
C THR A 315 -1.25 7.79 -23.96
N SER A 316 -2.04 6.71 -23.96
CA SER A 316 -2.32 5.93 -25.18
C SER A 316 -3.80 5.97 -25.55
N THR A 317 -4.11 5.61 -26.79
CA THR A 317 -5.46 5.30 -27.26
C THR A 317 -5.49 3.90 -27.86
N VAL A 318 -6.57 3.15 -27.62
CA VAL A 318 -6.75 1.80 -28.17
C VAL A 318 -7.45 1.90 -29.53
N ILE A 319 -6.72 1.63 -30.61
CA ILE A 319 -7.25 1.56 -31.97
C ILE A 319 -7.66 0.12 -32.28
N ARG A 320 -8.83 -0.05 -32.90
CA ARG A 320 -9.23 -1.30 -33.56
C ARG A 320 -8.85 -1.22 -35.03
N ASN A 321 -8.01 -2.13 -35.49
CA ASN A 321 -7.59 -2.22 -36.88
C ASN A 321 -8.64 -2.95 -37.74
N GLU A 322 -8.47 -2.92 -39.06
CA GLU A 322 -9.40 -3.56 -40.03
C GLU A 322 -9.46 -5.11 -39.91
N ASP A 323 -8.49 -5.73 -39.22
CA ASP A 323 -8.42 -7.16 -38.90
C ASP A 323 -8.94 -7.51 -37.50
N GLU A 324 -9.66 -6.58 -36.85
CA GLU A 324 -10.14 -6.62 -35.47
C GLU A 324 -9.04 -6.69 -34.38
N SER A 325 -7.75 -6.58 -34.75
CA SER A 325 -6.67 -6.47 -33.75
C SER A 325 -6.77 -5.15 -32.97
N LEU A 326 -6.38 -5.20 -31.69
CA LEU A 326 -6.26 -4.04 -30.81
C LEU A 326 -4.80 -3.61 -30.77
N SER A 327 -4.51 -2.40 -31.25
CA SER A 327 -3.18 -1.78 -31.13
C SER A 327 -3.29 -0.43 -30.44
N THR A 328 -2.39 -0.16 -29.50
CA THR A 328 -2.31 1.14 -28.84
C THR A 328 -1.48 2.13 -29.65
N THR A 329 -1.87 3.39 -29.64
CA THR A 329 -1.09 4.48 -30.25
C THR A 329 -0.96 5.62 -29.24
N GLY A 330 0.27 6.13 -29.08
CA GLY A 330 0.58 7.25 -28.22
C GLY A 330 -0.11 8.55 -28.63
N VAL A 331 -0.45 9.35 -27.64
CA VAL A 331 -1.14 10.64 -27.81
C VAL A 331 -0.77 11.60 -26.67
N MET A 332 -0.92 12.89 -26.91
CA MET A 332 -0.98 13.88 -25.82
C MET A 332 -2.25 13.67 -24.99
N LEU A 333 -2.14 13.74 -23.66
CA LEU A 333 -3.27 13.65 -22.73
C LEU A 333 -4.14 14.92 -22.83
N ASN A 334 -5.37 14.78 -23.32
CA ASN A 334 -6.38 15.84 -23.39
C ASN A 334 -7.81 15.28 -23.45
N GLU A 335 -8.81 16.16 -23.46
CA GLU A 335 -10.24 15.83 -23.43
C GLU A 335 -10.77 15.17 -24.71
N SER A 336 -10.02 15.21 -25.83
CA SER A 336 -10.36 14.52 -27.08
C SER A 336 -9.66 13.16 -27.24
N THR A 337 -8.67 12.87 -26.39
CA THR A 337 -7.88 11.63 -26.39
C THR A 337 -8.11 10.74 -25.17
N THR A 338 -9.00 11.17 -24.26
CA THR A 338 -9.38 10.46 -23.02
C THR A 338 -10.89 10.56 -22.81
N GLN A 339 -11.41 10.01 -21.71
CA GLN A 339 -12.81 10.20 -21.26
C GLN A 339 -12.91 11.22 -20.11
N LEU A 340 -11.90 12.09 -20.00
CA LEU A 340 -11.82 13.19 -19.04
C LEU A 340 -12.34 14.49 -19.64
N THR A 341 -12.93 15.32 -18.78
CA THR A 341 -13.40 16.66 -19.12
C THR A 341 -12.26 17.68 -19.06
N VAL A 342 -12.44 18.86 -19.69
CA VAL A 342 -11.43 19.93 -19.67
C VAL A 342 -10.97 20.30 -18.25
N PRO A 343 -11.84 20.45 -17.23
CA PRO A 343 -11.41 20.71 -15.85
C PRO A 343 -10.55 19.58 -15.25
N GLU A 344 -10.84 18.32 -15.55
CA GLU A 344 -10.08 17.16 -15.06
C GLU A 344 -8.68 17.09 -15.72
N VAL A 345 -8.57 17.44 -17.00
CA VAL A 345 -7.28 17.56 -17.71
C VAL A 345 -6.46 18.75 -17.18
N SER A 346 -7.11 19.89 -16.93
CA SER A 346 -6.52 21.05 -16.25
C SER A 346 -5.95 20.67 -14.89
N TRP A 347 -6.69 19.88 -14.12
CA TRP A 347 -6.29 19.42 -12.78
C TRP A 347 -5.07 18.49 -12.81
N LEU A 348 -4.99 17.57 -13.77
CA LEU A 348 -3.80 16.72 -13.98
C LEU A 348 -2.56 17.54 -14.35
N LYS A 349 -2.74 18.61 -15.12
CA LYS A 349 -1.70 19.59 -15.44
C LYS A 349 -1.31 20.50 -14.26
N GLY A 350 -1.99 20.39 -13.11
CA GLY A 350 -1.66 21.12 -11.89
C GLY A 350 -2.42 22.43 -11.68
N GLN A 351 -3.49 22.72 -12.44
CA GLN A 351 -4.41 23.80 -12.07
C GLN A 351 -5.27 23.34 -10.88
N ASN A 352 -5.42 24.19 -9.85
CA ASN A 352 -6.43 23.96 -8.82
C ASN A 352 -7.81 24.36 -9.35
N VAL A 353 -8.78 23.44 -9.24
CA VAL A 353 -10.09 23.50 -9.91
C VAL A 353 -11.19 23.37 -8.86
N GLU A 354 -12.16 24.29 -8.88
CA GLU A 354 -13.30 24.28 -7.95
C GLU A 354 -14.13 22.99 -8.09
N GLY A 355 -14.43 22.34 -6.96
CA GLY A 355 -15.15 21.07 -6.90
C GLY A 355 -14.27 19.81 -7.02
N LEU A 356 -12.99 19.94 -7.40
CA LEU A 356 -12.00 18.87 -7.35
C LEU A 356 -11.09 19.03 -6.11
N ARG A 357 -10.34 17.97 -5.77
CA ARG A 357 -9.36 17.95 -4.68
C ARG A 357 -8.33 19.07 -4.85
N ASN A 358 -8.19 19.93 -3.84
CA ASN A 358 -7.11 20.91 -3.81
C ASN A 358 -5.77 20.19 -3.60
N ARG A 359 -4.75 20.51 -4.40
CA ARG A 359 -3.39 19.97 -4.25
C ARG A 359 -2.42 21.08 -3.89
N GLN A 360 -1.61 20.86 -2.84
CA GLN A 360 -0.44 21.69 -2.54
C GLN A 360 0.79 21.18 -3.30
N PHE A 361 0.91 19.86 -3.44
CA PHE A 361 1.96 19.17 -4.17
C PHE A 361 1.40 18.40 -5.37
N LEU A 362 2.12 18.38 -6.49
CA LEU A 362 1.68 17.79 -7.75
C LEU A 362 2.13 16.34 -7.95
N LEU A 363 3.27 15.95 -7.39
CA LEU A 363 3.76 14.57 -7.38
C LEU A 363 2.97 13.75 -6.35
N GLY A 364 2.43 12.60 -6.78
CA GLY A 364 1.76 11.65 -5.87
C GLY A 364 2.76 10.76 -5.14
N ASP A 365 2.30 10.05 -4.12
CA ASP A 365 3.13 9.15 -3.32
C ASP A 365 3.87 8.09 -4.17
N ILE A 366 5.12 7.81 -3.78
CA ILE A 366 6.00 6.83 -4.44
C ILE A 366 6.29 5.71 -3.43
N ILE A 367 5.62 4.57 -3.58
CA ILE A 367 5.67 3.47 -2.59
C ILE A 367 6.50 2.29 -3.11
N ASN A 368 6.02 1.50 -4.08
CA ASN A 368 6.75 0.31 -4.58
C ASN A 368 7.61 0.58 -5.83
N SER A 369 7.73 1.85 -6.22
CA SER A 369 8.43 2.33 -7.41
C SER A 369 9.82 2.88 -7.07
N ASN A 370 10.86 2.34 -7.73
CA ASN A 370 12.26 2.72 -7.51
C ASN A 370 12.76 3.71 -8.60
N PRO A 371 13.28 4.91 -8.27
CA PRO A 371 13.80 5.86 -9.25
C PRO A 371 14.91 5.28 -10.12
N ARG A 372 14.70 5.21 -11.43
CA ARG A 372 15.69 4.70 -12.40
C ARG A 372 16.41 5.85 -13.08
N VAL A 373 17.68 6.02 -12.74
CA VAL A 373 18.55 7.02 -13.37
C VAL A 373 19.16 6.47 -14.65
N ILE A 374 19.07 7.25 -15.71
CA ILE A 374 19.83 7.08 -16.94
C ILE A 374 20.79 8.29 -17.00
N PRO A 375 22.11 8.11 -16.80
CA PRO A 375 23.05 9.24 -16.72
C PRO A 375 23.10 10.03 -18.04
N ALA A 376 23.51 11.30 -17.95
CA ALA A 376 23.74 12.13 -19.12
C ALA A 376 24.97 11.66 -19.91
N THR A 377 24.96 11.85 -21.23
CA THR A 377 26.13 11.74 -22.12
C THR A 377 26.37 13.08 -22.82
N ASP A 378 27.42 13.16 -23.65
CA ASP A 378 27.65 14.33 -24.51
C ASP A 378 26.55 14.52 -25.57
N GLU A 379 25.72 13.50 -25.83
CA GLU A 379 24.69 13.47 -26.87
C GLU A 379 23.25 13.39 -26.33
N ARG A 380 23.04 13.00 -25.07
CA ARG A 380 21.72 12.76 -24.46
C ARG A 380 21.62 13.30 -23.03
N SER A 381 20.56 14.07 -22.74
CA SER A 381 20.22 14.51 -21.38
C SER A 381 20.02 13.31 -20.44
N GLY A 382 20.48 13.44 -19.18
CA GLY A 382 20.27 12.42 -18.16
C GLY A 382 18.88 12.56 -17.55
N VAL A 383 18.17 11.45 -17.37
CA VAL A 383 16.79 11.43 -16.87
C VAL A 383 16.65 10.48 -15.68
N VAL A 384 15.82 10.85 -14.70
CA VAL A 384 15.37 10.00 -13.60
C VAL A 384 13.92 9.63 -13.86
N LEU A 385 13.62 8.34 -14.00
CA LEU A 385 12.27 7.83 -14.17
C LEU A 385 11.70 7.35 -12.84
N VAL A 386 10.46 7.73 -12.49
CA VAL A 386 9.75 7.17 -11.33
C VAL A 386 8.24 7.11 -11.60
N GLY A 387 7.63 5.97 -11.28
CA GLY A 387 6.17 5.84 -11.21
C GLY A 387 5.64 6.40 -9.89
N ALA A 388 4.54 7.14 -9.93
CA ALA A 388 3.90 7.76 -8.76
C ALA A 388 2.39 7.53 -8.76
N ASN A 389 1.78 7.59 -7.57
CA ASN A 389 0.35 7.39 -7.39
C ASN A 389 -0.50 8.66 -7.64
N ASP A 390 0.04 9.67 -8.34
CA ASP A 390 -0.78 10.64 -9.08
C ASP A 390 -1.23 10.09 -10.46
N GLY A 391 -0.80 8.87 -10.80
CA GLY A 391 -1.23 8.14 -12.00
C GLY A 391 -0.18 8.07 -13.11
N MET A 392 1.04 8.54 -12.91
CA MET A 392 2.02 8.70 -14.00
C MET A 392 3.37 8.03 -13.76
N LEU A 393 4.03 7.66 -14.87
CA LEU A 393 5.48 7.53 -14.95
C LEU A 393 6.07 8.88 -15.36
N HIS A 394 6.81 9.52 -14.47
CA HIS A 394 7.49 10.78 -14.74
C HIS A 394 8.91 10.54 -15.25
N GLY A 395 9.42 11.48 -16.05
CA GLY A 395 10.84 11.59 -16.39
C GLY A 395 11.37 12.98 -16.04
N PHE A 396 12.24 13.07 -15.03
CA PHE A 396 12.84 14.32 -14.55
C PHE A 396 14.29 14.48 -15.03
N ASP A 397 14.71 15.69 -15.39
CA ASP A 397 16.10 15.98 -15.73
C ASP A 397 17.03 15.85 -14.51
N THR A 398 18.04 14.99 -14.64
CA THR A 398 19.04 14.66 -13.58
C THR A 398 19.73 15.87 -12.96
N LYS A 399 19.85 17.00 -13.67
CA LYS A 399 20.62 18.17 -13.22
C LYS A 399 19.76 19.27 -12.63
N THR A 400 18.46 19.27 -12.91
CA THR A 400 17.57 20.41 -12.62
C THR A 400 16.26 20.03 -11.93
N GLY A 401 15.90 18.74 -11.82
CA GLY A 401 14.64 18.29 -11.24
C GLY A 401 13.41 18.56 -12.11
N ARG A 402 13.59 19.25 -13.25
CA ARG A 402 12.51 19.64 -14.17
C ARG A 402 11.91 18.41 -14.87
N GLU A 403 10.59 18.28 -14.81
CA GLU A 403 9.85 17.27 -15.58
C GLU A 403 10.04 17.51 -17.09
N LEU A 404 10.44 16.46 -17.81
CA LEU A 404 10.59 16.46 -19.27
C LEU A 404 9.36 15.88 -19.95
N PHE A 405 8.78 14.84 -19.35
CA PHE A 405 7.52 14.20 -19.75
C PHE A 405 6.91 13.47 -18.56
N ALA A 406 5.61 13.20 -18.63
CA ALA A 406 4.94 12.22 -17.79
C ALA A 406 3.94 11.39 -18.61
N TYR A 407 3.86 10.09 -18.36
CA TYR A 407 3.00 9.16 -19.06
C TYR A 407 1.94 8.55 -18.13
N MET A 408 0.67 8.75 -18.46
CA MET A 408 -0.47 8.16 -17.76
C MET A 408 -1.05 6.99 -18.57
N PRO A 409 -1.09 5.74 -18.05
CA PRO A 409 -1.73 4.62 -18.73
C PRO A 409 -3.20 4.89 -19.06
N ALA A 410 -3.65 4.49 -20.25
CA ALA A 410 -5.01 4.68 -20.73
C ALA A 410 -6.05 3.94 -19.89
N GLU A 411 -5.66 2.86 -19.20
CA GLU A 411 -6.49 2.23 -18.15
C GLU A 411 -7.00 3.21 -17.08
N LEU A 412 -6.28 4.30 -16.81
CA LEU A 412 -6.70 5.32 -15.82
C LEU A 412 -7.62 6.40 -16.41
N SER A 413 -7.64 6.58 -17.74
CA SER A 413 -8.29 7.71 -18.43
C SER A 413 -9.49 7.30 -19.30
N PHE A 414 -9.82 6.02 -19.38
CA PHE A 414 -10.94 5.45 -20.15
C PHE A 414 -11.90 4.62 -19.30
N GLY A 415 -13.19 4.62 -19.67
CA GLY A 415 -14.28 3.92 -18.97
C GLY A 415 -15.35 4.90 -18.51
N GLU A 416 -16.58 4.44 -18.27
CA GLU A 416 -17.70 5.31 -17.84
C GLU A 416 -17.36 6.09 -16.55
N ASN A 417 -16.57 5.48 -15.67
CA ASN A 417 -15.86 6.14 -14.58
C ASN A 417 -14.36 5.78 -14.64
N PRO A 418 -13.48 6.61 -15.26
CA PRO A 418 -12.05 6.37 -15.29
C PRO A 418 -11.45 6.46 -13.89
N ALA A 419 -10.60 5.50 -13.52
CA ALA A 419 -10.09 5.36 -12.15
C ALA A 419 -9.39 6.63 -11.62
N ILE A 420 -8.79 7.44 -12.48
CA ILE A 420 -8.13 8.70 -12.07
C ILE A 420 -9.09 9.72 -11.44
N ARG A 421 -10.41 9.59 -11.68
CA ARG A 421 -11.44 10.42 -11.00
C ARG A 421 -11.44 10.25 -9.49
N GLU A 422 -11.00 9.10 -8.98
CA GLU A 422 -10.92 8.84 -7.54
C GLU A 422 -9.88 9.76 -6.88
N LEU A 423 -8.69 9.90 -7.49
CA LEU A 423 -7.62 10.81 -7.06
C LEU A 423 -8.09 12.28 -6.98
N MET A 424 -9.02 12.66 -7.86
CA MET A 424 -9.59 14.01 -7.97
C MET A 424 -10.69 14.32 -6.94
N GLN A 425 -11.16 13.34 -6.15
CA GLN A 425 -12.21 13.58 -5.16
C GLN A 425 -11.67 14.38 -3.96
N PRO A 426 -12.38 15.42 -3.47
CA PRO A 426 -11.96 16.18 -2.29
C PRO A 426 -11.75 15.32 -1.02
N ASN A 427 -12.46 14.19 -0.93
CA ASN A 427 -12.37 13.18 0.13
C ASN A 427 -11.63 11.90 -0.32
N TYR A 428 -10.57 12.04 -1.14
CA TYR A 428 -9.77 10.93 -1.66
C TYR A 428 -9.36 9.92 -0.58
N ALA A 429 -9.88 8.69 -0.68
CA ALA A 429 -9.32 7.52 0.00
C ALA A 429 -8.20 6.94 -0.86
N HIS A 430 -7.05 6.61 -0.26
CA HIS A 430 -5.87 6.22 -1.02
C HIS A 430 -6.04 4.92 -1.79
N ARG A 431 -5.44 4.89 -2.98
CA ARG A 431 -5.21 3.70 -3.78
C ARG A 431 -3.94 3.86 -4.61
N TYR A 432 -3.36 2.73 -4.98
CA TYR A 432 -2.29 2.67 -5.96
C TYR A 432 -2.80 3.01 -7.38
N PHE A 433 -1.92 3.57 -8.20
CA PHE A 433 -2.16 3.88 -9.62
C PHE A 433 -0.99 3.43 -10.53
N VAL A 434 0.20 4.04 -10.42
CA VAL A 434 1.41 3.65 -11.16
C VAL A 434 2.53 3.39 -10.16
N ASP A 435 2.48 2.21 -9.57
CA ASP A 435 3.24 1.84 -8.38
C ASP A 435 4.35 0.80 -8.65
N GLY A 436 4.42 0.25 -9.87
CA GLY A 436 5.40 -0.79 -10.22
C GLY A 436 6.75 -0.24 -10.65
N GLU A 437 7.82 -1.06 -10.56
CA GLU A 437 9.13 -0.63 -11.04
C GLU A 437 9.11 -0.38 -12.55
N THR A 438 9.78 0.71 -12.94
CA THR A 438 10.26 0.87 -14.31
C THR A 438 11.59 0.12 -14.48
N THR A 439 11.78 -0.51 -15.64
CA THR A 439 13.05 -1.11 -16.07
C THR A 439 13.48 -0.47 -17.39
N VAL A 440 14.75 -0.09 -17.48
CA VAL A 440 15.30 0.64 -18.63
C VAL A 440 16.48 -0.11 -19.23
N LYS A 441 16.61 -0.11 -20.56
CA LYS A 441 17.74 -0.73 -21.23
C LYS A 441 18.05 -0.08 -22.57
N GLU A 442 19.33 0.08 -22.88
CA GLU A 442 19.78 0.35 -24.25
C GLU A 442 19.73 -0.93 -25.08
N VAL A 443 19.09 -0.86 -26.25
CA VAL A 443 18.79 -1.99 -27.14
C VAL A 443 18.90 -1.56 -28.60
N THR A 444 19.32 -2.48 -29.48
CA THR A 444 19.33 -2.21 -30.92
C THR A 444 17.97 -2.54 -31.54
N ILE A 445 17.23 -1.52 -32.00
CA ILE A 445 15.95 -1.65 -32.71
C ILE A 445 16.08 -1.01 -34.09
N ASP A 446 15.69 -1.73 -35.14
CA ASP A 446 15.84 -1.33 -36.56
C ASP A 446 17.29 -0.95 -36.95
N GLY A 447 18.29 -1.51 -36.27
CA GLY A 447 19.71 -1.18 -36.49
C GLY A 447 20.17 0.14 -35.85
N LYS A 448 19.34 0.79 -35.03
CA LYS A 448 19.70 1.95 -34.21
C LYS A 448 19.77 1.54 -32.74
N GLN A 449 20.69 2.10 -31.97
CA GLN A 449 20.57 2.04 -30.51
C GLN A 449 19.40 2.92 -30.05
N ARG A 450 18.63 2.40 -29.12
CA ARG A 450 17.51 3.08 -28.47
C ARG A 450 17.52 2.81 -26.97
N VAL A 451 17.13 3.78 -26.15
CA VAL A 451 16.96 3.60 -24.70
C VAL A 451 15.48 3.38 -24.44
N ILE A 452 15.07 2.14 -24.18
CA ILE A 452 13.66 1.80 -23.95
C ILE A 452 13.40 1.65 -22.45
N ALA A 453 12.38 2.34 -21.96
CA ALA A 453 11.82 2.18 -20.62
C ALA A 453 10.54 1.34 -20.69
N VAL A 454 10.41 0.33 -19.84
CA VAL A 454 9.18 -0.45 -19.65
C VAL A 454 8.68 -0.23 -18.23
N GLY A 455 7.51 0.38 -18.12
CA GLY A 455 6.81 0.67 -16.87
C GLY A 455 5.68 -0.34 -16.59
N THR A 456 5.27 -0.42 -15.33
CA THR A 456 4.21 -1.33 -14.85
C THR A 456 3.34 -0.61 -13.83
N MET A 457 2.03 -0.88 -13.80
CA MET A 457 1.12 -0.20 -12.86
C MET A 457 1.23 -0.69 -11.40
N GLY A 458 2.00 -1.76 -11.13
CA GLY A 458 2.09 -2.33 -9.79
C GLY A 458 0.72 -2.79 -9.30
N ALA A 459 0.34 -2.44 -8.09
CA ALA A 459 -0.98 -2.75 -7.54
C ALA A 459 -2.15 -1.95 -8.17
N GLY A 460 -1.86 -0.81 -8.82
CA GLY A 460 -2.88 0.17 -9.23
C GLY A 460 -3.69 -0.15 -10.50
N GLY A 461 -3.27 -1.15 -11.27
CA GLY A 461 -3.92 -1.52 -12.53
C GLY A 461 -3.34 -2.78 -13.19
N ARG A 462 -3.77 -3.04 -14.42
CA ARG A 462 -3.53 -4.24 -15.23
C ARG A 462 -2.89 -3.88 -16.58
N SER A 463 -1.95 -2.95 -16.57
CA SER A 463 -1.24 -2.49 -17.78
C SER A 463 0.28 -2.51 -17.58
N VAL A 464 0.98 -2.89 -18.65
CA VAL A 464 2.44 -2.78 -18.81
C VAL A 464 2.68 -1.95 -20.05
N PHE A 465 3.60 -0.99 -20.03
CA PHE A 465 3.75 -0.03 -21.14
C PHE A 465 5.23 0.25 -21.44
N ALA A 466 5.53 0.65 -22.68
CA ALA A 466 6.89 0.95 -23.11
C ALA A 466 7.00 2.31 -23.78
N LEU A 467 8.07 3.04 -23.42
CA LEU A 467 8.42 4.35 -23.93
C LEU A 467 9.84 4.30 -24.53
N ASP A 468 10.02 4.94 -25.68
CA ASP A 468 11.33 5.28 -26.22
C ASP A 468 11.84 6.58 -25.56
N ILE A 469 12.87 6.47 -24.73
CA ILE A 469 13.50 7.61 -24.05
C ILE A 469 14.92 7.85 -24.58
N THR A 470 15.14 7.57 -25.86
CA THR A 470 16.44 7.83 -26.53
C THR A 470 16.78 9.32 -26.56
N ASP A 471 15.79 10.21 -26.61
CA ASP A 471 15.95 11.64 -26.34
C ASP A 471 14.95 12.07 -25.24
N PRO A 472 15.32 11.98 -23.95
CA PRO A 472 14.43 12.32 -22.85
C PRO A 472 13.91 13.76 -22.88
N GLY A 473 14.60 14.67 -23.57
CA GLY A 473 14.22 16.08 -23.65
C GLY A 473 13.10 16.38 -24.65
N ASN A 474 12.78 15.43 -25.54
CA ASN A 474 11.83 15.63 -26.65
C ASN A 474 10.78 14.50 -26.78
N VAL A 475 10.63 13.63 -25.76
CA VAL A 475 9.68 12.51 -25.76
C VAL A 475 8.26 12.99 -26.03
N GLY A 476 7.65 12.45 -27.10
CA GLY A 476 6.32 12.80 -27.57
C GLY A 476 5.42 11.59 -27.80
N SER A 477 4.37 11.78 -28.60
CA SER A 477 3.36 10.75 -28.86
C SER A 477 3.90 9.55 -29.66
N ASP A 478 4.80 9.77 -30.61
CA ASP A 478 5.41 8.70 -31.43
C ASP A 478 6.39 7.81 -30.61
N ASP A 479 6.81 8.26 -29.44
CA ASP A 479 7.74 7.56 -28.55
C ASP A 479 7.02 6.64 -27.54
N VAL A 480 5.69 6.74 -27.41
CA VAL A 480 4.88 5.74 -26.68
C VAL A 480 4.71 4.51 -27.58
N LEU A 481 5.59 3.52 -27.40
CA LEU A 481 5.66 2.35 -28.26
C LEU A 481 4.41 1.46 -28.16
N TRP A 482 3.94 1.21 -26.93
CA TRP A 482 2.74 0.40 -26.66
C TRP A 482 2.28 0.48 -25.19
N GLU A 483 0.99 0.20 -24.98
CA GLU A 483 0.41 -0.15 -23.68
C GLU A 483 -0.27 -1.53 -23.81
N PHE A 484 0.27 -2.50 -23.12
CA PHE A 484 -0.14 -3.91 -23.17
C PHE A 484 -1.16 -4.21 -22.08
N ARG A 485 -2.34 -4.69 -22.50
CA ARG A 485 -3.43 -5.16 -21.65
C ARG A 485 -3.97 -6.48 -22.18
N HIS A 486 -4.27 -7.43 -21.30
CA HIS A 486 -4.71 -8.77 -21.68
C HIS A 486 -5.60 -9.39 -20.57
N PRO A 487 -6.60 -10.25 -20.86
CA PRO A 487 -7.44 -10.85 -19.82
C PRO A 487 -6.64 -11.66 -18.78
N GLU A 488 -5.59 -12.37 -19.23
CA GLU A 488 -4.67 -13.07 -18.33
C GLU A 488 -3.69 -12.17 -17.57
N LEU A 489 -3.73 -10.84 -17.77
CA LEU A 489 -2.96 -9.88 -17.00
C LEU A 489 -3.75 -9.45 -15.75
N GLY A 490 -3.09 -9.63 -14.61
CA GLY A 490 -3.57 -9.25 -13.28
C GLY A 490 -3.04 -7.90 -12.81
N VAL A 491 -3.29 -7.62 -11.54
CA VAL A 491 -2.67 -6.52 -10.77
C VAL A 491 -1.41 -7.03 -10.05
N GLY A 492 -0.58 -6.14 -9.52
CA GLY A 492 0.63 -6.51 -8.77
C GLY A 492 1.80 -6.98 -9.65
N VAL A 493 1.79 -6.63 -10.94
CA VAL A 493 2.94 -6.83 -11.83
C VAL A 493 4.02 -5.82 -11.43
N SER A 494 4.97 -6.25 -10.60
CA SER A 494 5.91 -5.35 -9.91
C SER A 494 7.13 -4.93 -10.74
N SER A 495 7.51 -5.70 -11.78
CA SER A 495 8.49 -5.28 -12.77
C SER A 495 8.47 -6.16 -14.04
N ALA A 496 8.86 -5.59 -15.17
CA ALA A 496 9.16 -6.31 -16.41
C ALA A 496 10.66 -6.31 -16.69
N LYS A 497 11.21 -7.40 -17.24
CA LYS A 497 12.64 -7.51 -17.57
C LYS A 497 12.87 -7.43 -19.08
N ILE A 498 13.82 -6.59 -19.51
CA ILE A 498 14.15 -6.42 -20.93
C ILE A 498 15.31 -7.35 -21.31
N THR A 499 15.06 -8.31 -22.20
CA THR A 499 16.07 -9.26 -22.72
C THR A 499 16.06 -9.30 -24.25
N GLU A 500 16.86 -10.20 -24.83
CA GLU A 500 16.81 -10.56 -26.24
C GLU A 500 16.53 -12.06 -26.37
N ILE A 501 15.71 -12.44 -27.35
CA ILE A 501 15.45 -13.82 -27.76
C ILE A 501 15.76 -13.92 -29.25
N ASP A 502 16.82 -14.66 -29.60
CA ASP A 502 17.22 -14.97 -30.98
C ASP A 502 17.28 -13.75 -31.93
N GLY A 503 17.84 -12.63 -31.44
CA GLY A 503 17.97 -11.38 -32.18
C GLY A 503 16.79 -10.40 -32.02
N VAL A 504 15.72 -10.77 -31.30
CA VAL A 504 14.55 -9.92 -31.05
C VAL A 504 14.58 -9.38 -29.61
N PRO A 505 14.66 -8.05 -29.40
CA PRO A 505 14.48 -7.45 -28.08
C PRO A 505 13.05 -7.65 -27.56
N VAL A 506 12.90 -8.05 -26.30
CA VAL A 506 11.60 -8.37 -25.69
C VAL A 506 11.46 -7.82 -24.26
N ALA A 507 10.22 -7.56 -23.87
CA ALA A 507 9.83 -7.43 -22.47
C ALA A 507 9.25 -8.76 -21.96
N VAL A 508 9.70 -9.19 -20.78
CA VAL A 508 9.31 -10.45 -20.14
C VAL A 508 8.82 -10.17 -18.72
N PHE A 509 7.58 -10.55 -18.40
CA PHE A 509 6.95 -10.29 -17.10
C PHE A 509 6.01 -11.42 -16.69
N GLY A 510 5.90 -11.61 -15.37
CA GLY A 510 4.87 -12.48 -14.80
C GLY A 510 3.50 -11.80 -14.90
N ASN A 511 2.45 -12.60 -14.93
CA ASN A 511 1.11 -12.07 -15.17
C ASN A 511 0.47 -11.34 -13.97
N GLY A 512 1.12 -11.32 -12.80
CA GLY A 512 0.52 -10.77 -11.59
C GLY A 512 -0.68 -11.59 -11.13
N TYR A 513 -1.57 -10.97 -10.36
CA TYR A 513 -2.58 -11.65 -9.54
C TYR A 513 -4.00 -11.21 -9.93
N ASN A 514 -5.01 -12.06 -9.67
CA ASN A 514 -6.41 -11.82 -10.03
C ASN A 514 -6.67 -11.68 -11.54
N SER A 515 -5.95 -12.42 -12.39
CA SER A 515 -6.23 -12.55 -13.82
C SER A 515 -7.56 -13.28 -14.10
N THR A 516 -8.12 -13.18 -15.31
CA THR A 516 -9.42 -13.80 -15.62
C THR A 516 -9.40 -15.33 -15.68
N GLY A 517 -8.27 -15.94 -16.05
CA GLY A 517 -8.09 -17.40 -16.07
C GLY A 517 -7.54 -17.97 -14.78
N TYR A 518 -7.24 -17.13 -13.77
CA TYR A 518 -6.76 -17.50 -12.44
C TYR A 518 -5.44 -18.32 -12.41
N GLN A 519 -4.66 -18.32 -13.49
CA GLN A 519 -3.44 -19.13 -13.66
C GLN A 519 -2.17 -18.29 -13.64
N ALA A 520 -1.11 -18.80 -13.01
CA ALA A 520 0.23 -18.24 -13.13
C ALA A 520 0.78 -18.43 -14.56
N SER A 521 1.15 -17.34 -15.23
CA SER A 521 1.58 -17.32 -16.63
C SER A 521 2.70 -16.31 -16.87
N LEU A 522 3.59 -16.57 -17.82
CA LEU A 522 4.67 -15.66 -18.22
C LEU A 522 4.36 -15.01 -19.58
N PHE A 523 4.34 -13.68 -19.63
CA PHE A 523 4.26 -12.92 -20.87
C PHE A 523 5.64 -12.70 -21.49
N ILE A 524 5.69 -12.78 -22.82
CA ILE A 524 6.86 -12.44 -23.65
C ILE A 524 6.33 -11.65 -24.85
N VAL A 525 6.61 -10.34 -24.85
CA VAL A 525 6.19 -9.43 -25.92
C VAL A 525 7.38 -8.80 -26.62
N ASP A 526 7.25 -8.57 -27.92
CA ASP A 526 8.17 -7.80 -28.74
C ASP A 526 8.31 -6.38 -28.16
N LEU A 527 9.55 -5.96 -27.88
CA LEU A 527 9.81 -4.71 -27.17
C LEU A 527 9.43 -3.47 -28.00
N LYS A 528 9.39 -3.58 -29.34
CA LYS A 528 9.07 -2.48 -30.25
C LYS A 528 7.55 -2.28 -30.40
N THR A 529 6.76 -3.36 -30.36
CA THR A 529 5.36 -3.34 -30.79
C THR A 529 4.35 -3.88 -29.77
N GLY A 530 4.79 -4.45 -28.66
CA GLY A 530 3.92 -5.02 -27.62
C GLY A 530 3.22 -6.33 -28.03
N ASN A 531 3.43 -6.80 -29.26
CA ASN A 531 2.86 -8.04 -29.77
C ASN A 531 3.50 -9.26 -29.10
N PHE A 532 2.71 -10.31 -28.87
CA PHE A 532 3.22 -11.58 -28.36
C PHE A 532 4.15 -12.26 -29.37
N LEU A 533 5.26 -12.84 -28.89
CA LEU A 533 6.09 -13.74 -29.69
C LEU A 533 5.62 -15.20 -29.67
N ILE A 534 4.50 -15.50 -29.00
CA ILE A 534 3.99 -16.85 -28.77
C ILE A 534 2.52 -16.91 -29.15
N SER A 535 2.15 -17.98 -29.87
CA SER A 535 0.79 -18.24 -30.31
C SER A 535 0.42 -19.73 -30.20
N ASP A 536 -0.90 -19.99 -30.16
CA ASP A 536 -1.46 -21.35 -30.14
C ASP A 536 -1.32 -22.05 -31.51
N SER A 537 -1.81 -23.29 -31.60
CA SER A 537 -1.81 -24.08 -32.84
C SER A 537 -2.67 -23.49 -33.99
N ASN A 538 -3.44 -22.44 -33.72
CA ASN A 538 -4.34 -21.76 -34.65
C ASN A 538 -3.84 -20.35 -35.01
N GLY A 539 -2.80 -19.84 -34.33
CA GLY A 539 -2.21 -18.51 -34.52
C GLY A 539 -2.58 -17.46 -33.47
N HIS A 540 -3.45 -17.77 -32.49
CA HIS A 540 -3.85 -16.82 -31.44
C HIS A 540 -2.71 -16.55 -30.46
N ALA A 541 -2.43 -15.28 -30.19
CA ALA A 541 -1.45 -14.86 -29.19
C ALA A 541 -1.71 -15.43 -27.78
N MET A 542 -0.67 -15.85 -27.05
CA MET A 542 -0.80 -16.38 -25.68
C MET A 542 0.47 -16.20 -24.82
N PRO A 543 0.34 -16.10 -23.48
CA PRO A 543 1.46 -16.26 -22.55
C PRO A 543 1.84 -17.74 -22.36
N ILE A 544 3.01 -18.01 -21.80
CA ILE A 544 3.37 -19.36 -21.34
C ILE A 544 2.66 -19.62 -20.00
N SER A 545 1.50 -20.27 -20.03
CA SER A 545 0.83 -20.72 -18.80
C SER A 545 1.59 -21.88 -18.15
N THR A 546 1.67 -21.85 -16.82
CA THR A 546 2.17 -22.96 -15.98
C THR A 546 1.16 -24.12 -15.85
N GLY A 547 -0.11 -23.88 -16.19
CA GLY A 547 -1.24 -24.75 -15.85
C GLY A 547 -1.62 -24.74 -14.35
N SER A 548 -0.96 -23.91 -13.52
CA SER A 548 -1.19 -23.84 -12.08
C SER A 548 -2.16 -22.70 -11.74
N GLY A 549 -3.42 -23.04 -11.43
CA GLY A 549 -4.46 -22.07 -11.07
C GLY A 549 -5.88 -22.54 -11.40
N SER A 550 -6.87 -22.05 -10.65
CA SER A 550 -8.31 -22.28 -10.90
C SER A 550 -9.13 -21.21 -10.16
N ALA A 551 -10.42 -21.07 -10.47
CA ALA A 551 -11.29 -20.12 -9.76
C ALA A 551 -11.38 -20.41 -8.25
N ASP A 552 -11.44 -21.70 -7.86
CA ASP A 552 -11.51 -22.12 -6.45
C ASP A 552 -10.17 -21.99 -5.70
N ALA A 553 -9.07 -21.88 -6.43
CA ALA A 553 -7.72 -21.71 -5.89
C ALA A 553 -6.90 -20.83 -6.85
N PRO A 554 -7.09 -19.50 -6.83
CA PRO A 554 -6.41 -18.60 -7.74
C PRO A 554 -4.88 -18.66 -7.62
N ASN A 555 -4.21 -18.23 -8.68
CA ASN A 555 -2.77 -18.14 -8.73
C ASN A 555 -2.34 -16.95 -9.62
N GLY A 556 -1.05 -16.63 -9.58
CA GLY A 556 -0.47 -15.57 -10.38
C GLY A 556 1.06 -15.63 -10.29
N LEU A 557 1.73 -15.26 -11.38
CA LEU A 557 3.19 -15.34 -11.48
C LEU A 557 3.85 -14.01 -11.10
N ALA A 558 4.80 -14.07 -10.17
CA ALA A 558 5.58 -12.93 -9.72
C ALA A 558 6.57 -12.44 -10.81
N ALA A 559 7.26 -11.33 -10.53
CA ALA A 559 8.27 -10.79 -11.43
C ALA A 559 9.38 -11.82 -11.74
N PRO A 560 9.76 -12.01 -13.02
CA PRO A 560 10.76 -12.99 -13.40
C PRO A 560 12.18 -12.44 -13.22
N ALA A 561 13.13 -13.36 -13.02
CA ALA A 561 14.54 -13.10 -13.31
C ALA A 561 14.95 -13.87 -14.57
N VAL A 562 15.71 -13.21 -15.44
CA VAL A 562 16.00 -13.70 -16.79
C VAL A 562 17.51 -13.77 -17.01
N LEU A 563 17.97 -14.92 -17.50
CA LEU A 563 19.36 -15.13 -17.89
C LEU A 563 19.56 -14.73 -19.36
N SER A 564 20.07 -13.51 -19.57
CA SER A 564 20.55 -13.01 -20.85
C SER A 564 21.36 -14.06 -21.62
N ASN A 565 21.24 -14.04 -22.95
CA ASN A 565 21.89 -14.96 -23.91
C ASN A 565 21.45 -16.43 -23.85
N SER A 566 21.14 -16.98 -22.67
CA SER A 566 20.64 -18.36 -22.55
C SER A 566 19.18 -18.51 -22.95
N GLY A 567 18.35 -17.49 -22.73
CA GLY A 567 16.91 -17.56 -22.97
C GLY A 567 16.16 -18.38 -21.91
N VAL A 568 16.65 -18.41 -20.67
CA VAL A 568 15.99 -19.06 -19.52
C VAL A 568 15.52 -18.01 -18.53
N ALA A 569 14.30 -18.17 -18.01
CA ALA A 569 13.77 -17.35 -16.92
C ALA A 569 13.29 -18.19 -15.74
N TYR A 570 13.26 -17.59 -14.56
CA TYR A 570 12.73 -18.19 -13.33
C TYR A 570 11.76 -17.20 -12.67
N ALA A 571 10.63 -17.71 -12.18
CA ALA A 571 9.63 -16.91 -11.46
C ALA A 571 8.84 -17.79 -10.48
N GLY A 572 8.48 -17.23 -9.33
CA GLY A 572 7.63 -17.88 -8.34
C GLY A 572 6.15 -17.57 -8.53
N ASP A 573 5.28 -18.32 -7.84
CA ASP A 573 3.84 -18.09 -7.82
C ASP A 573 3.22 -18.09 -6.40
N LEU A 574 1.93 -17.76 -6.32
CA LEU A 574 1.19 -17.72 -5.05
C LEU A 574 0.92 -19.09 -4.42
N LYS A 575 1.26 -20.19 -5.10
CA LYS A 575 1.20 -21.55 -4.57
C LYS A 575 2.56 -22.05 -4.07
N GLY A 576 3.56 -21.16 -4.07
CA GLY A 576 4.92 -21.43 -3.62
C GLY A 576 5.74 -22.28 -4.59
N ASP A 577 5.25 -22.47 -5.82
CA ASP A 577 5.99 -23.17 -6.85
C ASP A 577 7.00 -22.20 -7.49
N MET A 578 8.25 -22.67 -7.67
CA MET A 578 9.25 -21.96 -8.47
C MET A 578 9.31 -22.61 -9.85
N TRP A 579 9.07 -21.80 -10.89
CA TRP A 579 8.98 -22.23 -12.27
C TRP A 579 10.24 -21.85 -13.04
N ARG A 580 10.62 -22.69 -14.01
CA ARG A 580 11.69 -22.43 -14.98
C ARG A 580 11.09 -22.44 -16.38
N PHE A 581 11.28 -21.35 -17.09
CA PHE A 581 10.82 -21.14 -18.46
C PHE A 581 12.01 -21.21 -19.42
N ASP A 582 11.86 -21.96 -20.50
CA ASP A 582 12.71 -21.87 -21.69
C ASP A 582 11.99 -20.99 -22.70
N LEU A 583 12.50 -19.77 -22.86
CA LEU A 583 11.87 -18.71 -23.67
C LEU A 583 12.02 -18.98 -25.17
N LYS A 584 13.01 -19.79 -25.59
CA LYS A 584 13.27 -20.16 -26.99
C LYS A 584 12.41 -21.34 -27.43
N ASN A 585 12.40 -22.39 -26.61
CA ASN A 585 11.56 -23.57 -26.81
C ASN A 585 10.11 -23.37 -26.34
N LYS A 586 9.77 -22.18 -25.83
CA LYS A 586 8.41 -21.75 -25.41
C LYS A 586 7.77 -22.72 -24.43
N SER A 587 8.56 -23.24 -23.50
CA SER A 587 8.16 -24.31 -22.57
C SER A 587 8.46 -23.96 -21.12
N VAL A 588 7.80 -24.65 -20.19
CA VAL A 588 7.90 -24.41 -18.75
C VAL A 588 7.98 -25.73 -18.00
N ARG A 589 8.78 -25.77 -16.92
CA ARG A 589 8.73 -26.84 -15.92
C ARG A 589 8.72 -26.28 -14.49
N LYS A 590 8.11 -27.03 -13.58
CA LYS A 590 8.23 -26.77 -12.14
C LYS A 590 9.66 -27.12 -11.68
N LEU A 591 10.45 -26.12 -11.31
CA LEU A 591 11.79 -26.31 -10.74
C LEU A 591 11.70 -26.81 -9.30
N TYR A 592 10.81 -26.24 -8.49
CA TYR A 592 10.56 -26.66 -7.11
C TYR A 592 9.08 -26.61 -6.80
N SER A 593 8.60 -27.60 -6.03
CA SER A 593 7.23 -27.67 -5.54
C SER A 593 7.15 -27.21 -4.09
N GLY A 594 6.45 -26.12 -3.84
CA GLY A 594 6.27 -25.52 -2.51
C GLY A 594 4.94 -25.88 -1.86
N SER A 595 4.36 -24.91 -1.14
CA SER A 595 3.04 -24.99 -0.50
C SER A 595 2.33 -23.63 -0.61
N PRO A 596 0.99 -23.57 -0.72
CA PRO A 596 0.24 -22.30 -0.75
C PRO A 596 0.41 -21.40 0.48
N ASP A 597 0.80 -21.96 1.63
CA ASP A 597 1.17 -21.21 2.85
C ASP A 597 2.55 -20.52 2.71
N ARG A 598 3.19 -20.64 1.53
CA ARG A 598 4.55 -20.17 1.21
C ARG A 598 4.59 -19.51 -0.17
N PRO A 599 3.74 -18.51 -0.46
CA PRO A 599 3.73 -17.83 -1.75
C PRO A 599 5.09 -17.21 -2.06
N ILE A 600 5.40 -17.00 -3.34
CA ILE A 600 6.64 -16.34 -3.78
C ILE A 600 6.24 -15.12 -4.60
N THR A 601 6.35 -13.93 -4.01
CA THR A 601 5.89 -12.67 -4.65
C THR A 601 7.00 -11.80 -5.22
N SER A 602 8.28 -12.13 -4.93
CA SER A 602 9.45 -11.42 -5.45
C SER A 602 10.17 -12.19 -6.55
N ALA A 603 11.06 -11.51 -7.27
CA ALA A 603 11.89 -12.17 -8.27
C ALA A 603 13.01 -13.00 -7.61
N PRO A 604 13.39 -14.15 -8.20
CA PRO A 604 14.53 -14.91 -7.71
C PRO A 604 15.86 -14.22 -8.10
N ALA A 605 16.85 -14.26 -7.22
CA ALA A 605 18.22 -13.88 -7.52
C ALA A 605 18.97 -15.06 -8.16
N LEU A 606 19.79 -14.78 -9.18
CA LEU A 606 20.45 -15.79 -10.00
C LEU A 606 21.97 -15.63 -9.99
N THR A 607 22.72 -16.72 -9.76
CA THR A 607 24.18 -16.73 -9.98
C THR A 607 24.70 -18.11 -10.38
N ALA A 608 25.79 -18.15 -11.14
CA ALA A 608 26.42 -19.41 -11.52
C ALA A 608 27.02 -20.11 -10.29
N SER A 609 26.84 -21.42 -10.17
CA SER A 609 27.47 -22.19 -9.09
C SER A 609 28.98 -22.22 -9.25
N ASN A 610 29.70 -21.84 -8.19
CA ASN A 610 31.15 -21.95 -8.08
C ASN A 610 31.64 -23.37 -7.76
N ILE A 611 30.74 -24.31 -7.44
CA ILE A 611 31.06 -25.69 -7.04
C ILE A 611 30.66 -26.71 -8.13
N ARG A 612 29.56 -26.46 -8.87
CA ARG A 612 29.04 -27.38 -9.89
C ARG A 612 29.02 -26.68 -11.27
N PRO A 613 29.69 -27.22 -12.31
CA PRO A 613 29.60 -26.66 -13.67
C PRO A 613 28.16 -26.76 -14.19
N ASN A 614 27.82 -25.92 -15.17
CA ASN A 614 26.50 -25.86 -15.83
C ASN A 614 25.30 -25.82 -14.85
N THR A 615 25.50 -25.28 -13.64
CA THR A 615 24.49 -25.23 -12.57
C THR A 615 24.22 -23.78 -12.19
N MET A 616 22.94 -23.39 -12.21
CA MET A 616 22.47 -22.10 -11.74
C MET A 616 22.04 -22.23 -10.27
N MET A 617 22.50 -21.30 -9.44
CA MET A 617 21.91 -21.04 -8.12
C MET A 617 20.69 -20.14 -8.32
N VAL A 618 19.53 -20.56 -7.82
CA VAL A 618 18.27 -19.81 -7.88
C VAL A 618 17.83 -19.55 -6.44
N LEU A 619 17.96 -18.30 -5.96
CA LEU A 619 17.68 -17.91 -4.58
C LEU A 619 16.42 -17.04 -4.52
N PHE A 620 15.51 -17.31 -3.58
CA PHE A 620 14.26 -16.56 -3.44
C PHE A 620 13.70 -16.63 -2.02
N GLY A 621 12.87 -15.64 -1.68
CA GLY A 621 12.05 -15.63 -0.49
C GLY A 621 10.72 -16.35 -0.68
N THR A 622 10.10 -16.75 0.43
CA THR A 622 8.66 -16.99 0.51
C THR A 622 8.01 -15.95 1.43
N GLY A 623 6.77 -15.60 1.13
CA GLY A 623 6.06 -14.48 1.75
C GLY A 623 5.15 -13.74 0.78
N SER A 624 4.18 -13.03 1.35
CA SER A 624 3.36 -12.01 0.68
C SER A 624 2.99 -10.93 1.68
N TYR A 625 2.79 -9.70 1.20
CA TYR A 625 2.28 -8.58 2.00
C TYR A 625 1.44 -7.64 1.12
N PHE A 626 0.38 -8.18 0.54
CA PHE A 626 -0.60 -7.44 -0.27
C PHE A 626 -2.04 -7.99 -0.17
N ARG A 627 -2.24 -9.14 0.50
CA ARG A 627 -3.56 -9.76 0.73
C ARG A 627 -4.02 -9.39 2.15
N ASN A 628 -5.31 -9.17 2.37
CA ASN A 628 -5.82 -8.91 3.73
C ASN A 628 -5.54 -10.07 4.69
N SER A 629 -5.39 -11.29 4.17
CA SER A 629 -4.98 -12.49 4.91
C SER A 629 -3.47 -12.62 5.18
N ASP A 630 -2.66 -11.64 4.77
CA ASP A 630 -1.22 -11.61 5.08
C ASP A 630 -0.95 -11.07 6.49
N ILE A 631 -1.87 -10.24 7.01
CA ILE A 631 -1.90 -9.76 8.39
C ILE A 631 -2.34 -10.93 9.28
N GLY A 632 -1.66 -11.16 10.39
CA GLY A 632 -1.91 -12.29 11.29
C GLY A 632 -1.45 -13.66 10.77
N ASP A 633 -0.95 -13.76 9.52
CA ASP A 633 -0.35 -15.01 9.01
C ASP A 633 0.99 -15.28 9.69
N ILE A 634 0.98 -16.13 10.71
CA ILE A 634 2.18 -16.59 11.43
C ILE A 634 2.89 -17.77 10.75
N ALA A 635 2.50 -18.18 9.54
CA ALA A 635 3.15 -19.29 8.84
C ALA A 635 4.64 -19.00 8.61
N THR A 636 5.49 -19.78 9.28
CA THR A 636 6.97 -19.77 9.16
C THR A 636 7.41 -19.74 7.70
N GLN A 637 7.88 -18.61 7.17
CA GLN A 637 8.36 -18.53 5.79
C GLN A 637 9.82 -19.02 5.65
N ARG A 638 10.41 -18.91 4.46
CA ARG A 638 11.78 -19.36 4.18
C ARG A 638 12.52 -18.43 3.23
N LEU A 639 13.83 -18.33 3.39
CA LEU A 639 14.75 -18.06 2.28
C LEU A 639 15.20 -19.41 1.70
N ILE A 640 15.16 -19.57 0.38
CA ILE A 640 15.47 -20.83 -0.32
C ILE A 640 16.57 -20.58 -1.36
N GLY A 641 17.54 -21.50 -1.47
CA GLY A 641 18.60 -21.47 -2.48
C GLY A 641 18.71 -22.81 -3.22
N LEU A 642 18.18 -22.88 -4.44
CA LEU A 642 18.12 -24.10 -5.27
C LEU A 642 19.31 -24.21 -6.22
N GLN A 643 19.58 -25.44 -6.67
CA GLN A 643 20.50 -25.75 -7.77
C GLN A 643 19.75 -26.36 -8.97
N ASP A 644 19.61 -25.55 -10.03
CA ASP A 644 19.21 -26.03 -11.35
C ASP A 644 20.45 -26.39 -12.17
N GLY A 645 20.81 -27.67 -12.20
CA GLY A 645 21.70 -28.18 -13.24
C GLY A 645 20.94 -28.16 -14.55
N LEU A 646 21.46 -27.48 -15.58
CA LEU A 646 20.68 -27.16 -16.79
C LEU A 646 20.14 -28.41 -17.52
N ASP A 647 20.83 -29.54 -17.40
CA ASP A 647 20.45 -30.83 -17.95
C ASP A 647 19.42 -31.61 -17.09
N ASP A 648 19.32 -31.34 -15.78
CA ASP A 648 18.43 -32.05 -14.85
C ASP A 648 17.02 -31.45 -14.84
N GLN A 649 16.09 -32.12 -15.51
CA GLN A 649 14.69 -31.68 -15.62
C GLN A 649 13.81 -32.06 -14.41
N SER A 650 14.35 -32.73 -13.39
CA SER A 650 13.57 -33.17 -12.23
C SER A 650 13.19 -32.01 -11.29
N THR A 651 11.95 -32.04 -10.78
CA THR A 651 11.44 -31.08 -9.79
C THR A 651 12.04 -31.34 -8.41
N ILE A 652 12.52 -30.28 -7.77
CA ILE A 652 13.05 -30.27 -6.41
C ILE A 652 11.88 -30.22 -5.42
N VAL A 653 12.02 -30.91 -4.28
CA VAL A 653 11.09 -30.90 -3.15
C VAL A 653 11.89 -30.84 -1.84
N ASP A 654 11.26 -30.46 -0.72
CA ASP A 654 11.92 -30.25 0.58
C ASP A 654 12.98 -31.28 0.98
N ASN A 655 12.73 -32.59 0.76
CA ASN A 655 13.70 -33.63 1.14
C ASN A 655 15.05 -33.56 0.38
N LYS A 656 15.10 -32.85 -0.76
CA LYS A 656 16.30 -32.56 -1.56
C LYS A 656 17.06 -31.31 -1.10
N LEU A 657 16.54 -30.58 -0.12
CA LEU A 657 17.17 -29.40 0.46
C LEU A 657 17.86 -29.74 1.79
N ILE A 658 18.80 -28.89 2.20
CA ILE A 658 19.36 -28.87 3.55
C ILE A 658 18.77 -27.69 4.34
N THR A 659 18.32 -27.98 5.55
CA THR A 659 17.88 -26.98 6.51
C THR A 659 19.10 -26.24 7.08
N GLN A 660 19.12 -24.92 6.94
CA GLN A 660 19.88 -24.03 7.83
C GLN A 660 18.98 -23.61 9.01
N SER A 661 19.55 -23.00 10.04
CA SER A 661 18.82 -22.53 11.22
C SER A 661 19.47 -21.28 11.81
N THR A 662 18.67 -20.35 12.32
CA THR A 662 19.14 -19.34 13.27
C THR A 662 19.63 -20.04 14.54
N LEU A 663 20.81 -19.65 15.02
CA LEU A 663 21.51 -20.26 16.16
C LEU A 663 21.56 -19.35 17.38
N LEU A 664 21.69 -18.04 17.16
CA LEU A 664 21.75 -17.01 18.20
C LEU A 664 21.08 -15.72 17.69
N LEU A 665 20.41 -15.03 18.62
CA LEU A 665 20.08 -13.62 18.55
C LEU A 665 21.00 -12.88 19.54
N GLY A 666 21.42 -11.66 19.22
CA GLY A 666 22.13 -10.82 20.18
C GLY A 666 22.59 -9.48 19.62
N THR A 667 22.62 -8.47 20.48
CA THR A 667 22.92 -7.07 20.14
C THR A 667 24.42 -6.80 19.97
N THR A 668 24.75 -5.80 19.17
CA THR A 668 26.11 -5.24 19.08
C THR A 668 26.61 -4.72 20.44
N SER A 669 27.92 -4.64 20.61
CA SER A 669 28.56 -4.25 21.89
C SER A 669 28.28 -2.81 22.35
N ASP A 670 27.70 -1.99 21.48
CA ASP A 670 27.25 -0.60 21.73
C ASP A 670 25.72 -0.46 21.83
N GLY A 671 24.97 -1.56 21.63
CA GLY A 671 23.50 -1.56 21.65
C GLY A 671 22.83 -1.02 20.39
N SER A 672 23.58 -0.78 19.30
CA SER A 672 23.05 -0.14 18.08
C SER A 672 22.19 -1.02 17.18
N PHE A 673 22.48 -2.34 17.09
CA PHE A 673 21.72 -3.27 16.23
C PHE A 673 21.65 -4.68 16.84
N ASP A 674 20.54 -5.39 16.62
CA ASP A 674 20.45 -6.83 16.86
C ASP A 674 20.96 -7.65 15.67
N LEU A 675 21.60 -8.78 15.95
CA LEU A 675 22.24 -9.64 14.95
C LEU A 675 21.71 -11.08 15.05
N ARG A 676 21.44 -11.68 13.88
CA ARG A 676 21.00 -13.07 13.71
C ARG A 676 22.17 -13.92 13.20
N ALA A 677 22.65 -14.89 13.99
CA ALA A 677 23.68 -15.83 13.55
C ALA A 677 23.06 -17.11 12.97
N THR A 678 23.47 -17.54 11.79
CA THR A 678 22.94 -18.74 11.10
C THR A 678 23.91 -19.93 11.14
N SER A 679 23.38 -21.14 10.91
CA SER A 679 24.18 -22.35 10.74
C SER A 679 24.94 -22.37 9.40
N ASN A 680 25.99 -23.19 9.37
CA ASN A 680 26.80 -23.43 8.17
C ASN A 680 26.80 -24.92 7.79
N ASN A 681 25.61 -25.48 7.54
CA ASN A 681 25.46 -26.88 7.13
C ASN A 681 25.88 -27.01 5.66
N LEU A 682 26.93 -27.81 5.40
CA LEU A 682 27.52 -27.99 4.07
C LEU A 682 26.58 -28.76 3.13
N LEU A 683 26.61 -28.44 1.83
CA LEU A 683 25.78 -29.08 0.82
C LEU A 683 26.26 -30.52 0.51
N GLU A 684 25.49 -31.51 0.98
CA GLU A 684 25.63 -32.93 0.66
C GLU A 684 25.49 -33.22 -0.84
N GLU A 685 26.17 -34.25 -1.33
CA GLU A 685 26.24 -34.60 -2.76
C GLU A 685 24.85 -34.87 -3.39
N ASN A 686 23.95 -35.54 -2.67
CA ASN A 686 22.62 -35.90 -3.14
C ASN A 686 21.56 -34.79 -3.00
N LYS A 687 21.95 -33.60 -2.51
CA LYS A 687 21.09 -32.44 -2.31
C LYS A 687 21.17 -31.46 -3.48
N ARG A 688 20.08 -30.74 -3.70
CA ARG A 688 19.89 -29.75 -4.79
C ARG A 688 19.57 -28.35 -4.28
N GLY A 689 20.01 -28.03 -3.05
CA GLY A 689 19.86 -26.70 -2.47
C GLY A 689 19.76 -26.71 -0.96
N TRP A 690 19.38 -25.57 -0.41
CA TRP A 690 19.16 -25.34 1.01
C TRP A 690 17.93 -24.44 1.23
N TYR A 691 17.42 -24.41 2.46
CA TYR A 691 16.52 -23.36 2.93
C TYR A 691 16.86 -22.95 4.37
N LEU A 692 16.66 -21.67 4.68
CA LEU A 692 16.62 -21.13 6.03
C LEU A 692 15.15 -20.87 6.38
N PRO A 693 14.54 -21.56 7.36
CA PRO A 693 13.25 -21.16 7.89
C PRO A 693 13.43 -19.86 8.67
N LEU A 694 12.49 -18.95 8.47
CA LEU A 694 12.38 -17.68 9.19
C LEU A 694 11.58 -17.92 10.49
N GLU A 695 11.38 -16.88 11.29
CA GLU A 695 10.53 -16.94 12.48
C GLU A 695 9.03 -16.94 12.11
N GLY A 696 8.14 -16.94 13.10
CA GLY A 696 6.69 -16.88 12.85
C GLY A 696 6.31 -15.49 12.30
N GLY A 697 5.55 -15.45 11.20
CA GLY A 697 5.14 -14.20 10.55
C GLY A 697 6.23 -13.52 9.70
N GLU A 698 7.50 -13.65 10.08
CA GLU A 698 8.67 -13.19 9.32
C GLU A 698 8.70 -13.77 7.90
N ARG A 699 8.90 -12.91 6.90
CA ARG A 699 8.76 -13.24 5.47
C ARG A 699 9.69 -12.43 4.58
N VAL A 700 9.99 -12.92 3.37
CA VAL A 700 10.81 -12.21 2.38
C VAL A 700 9.95 -11.88 1.17
N VAL A 701 9.57 -10.60 1.06
CA VAL A 701 8.78 -10.04 -0.05
C VAL A 701 9.63 -9.19 -1.01
N SER A 702 10.91 -8.99 -0.70
CA SER A 702 11.90 -8.31 -1.56
C SER A 702 12.66 -9.31 -2.45
N THR A 703 13.32 -8.80 -3.50
CA THR A 703 14.21 -9.60 -4.36
C THR A 703 15.60 -9.69 -3.68
N PRO A 704 16.14 -10.88 -3.39
CA PRO A 704 17.47 -10.99 -2.78
C PRO A 704 18.58 -10.42 -3.69
N VAL A 705 19.66 -9.91 -3.09
CA VAL A 705 20.79 -9.31 -3.83
C VAL A 705 22.04 -10.16 -3.63
N ILE A 706 22.63 -10.66 -4.72
CA ILE A 706 23.84 -11.48 -4.67
C ILE A 706 25.07 -10.57 -4.75
N SER A 707 26.03 -10.77 -3.85
CA SER A 707 27.24 -9.94 -3.80
C SER A 707 28.09 -10.07 -5.06
N THR A 708 28.83 -9.02 -5.40
CA THR A 708 29.91 -9.10 -6.41
C THR A 708 30.82 -10.29 -6.10
N GLY A 709 31.06 -11.15 -7.11
CA GLY A 709 31.80 -12.41 -6.95
C GLY A 709 30.95 -13.64 -6.58
N GLY A 710 29.65 -13.49 -6.32
CA GLY A 710 28.69 -14.60 -6.23
C GLY A 710 28.74 -15.45 -4.96
N GLN A 711 29.36 -14.97 -3.88
CA GLN A 711 29.65 -15.76 -2.66
C GLN A 711 28.80 -15.42 -1.43
N ARG A 712 27.99 -14.35 -1.48
CA ARG A 712 27.03 -13.99 -0.43
C ARG A 712 25.70 -13.57 -1.05
N VAL A 713 24.63 -13.68 -0.27
CA VAL A 713 23.31 -13.14 -0.60
C VAL A 713 22.86 -12.24 0.55
N PHE A 714 22.51 -11.00 0.21
CA PHE A 714 21.86 -10.05 1.09
C PHE A 714 20.35 -10.14 0.87
N PHE A 715 19.58 -10.05 1.94
CA PHE A 715 18.12 -10.05 1.88
C PHE A 715 17.54 -9.28 3.06
N SER A 716 16.43 -8.58 2.84
CA SER A 716 15.59 -8.07 3.92
C SER A 716 14.48 -9.07 4.19
N THR A 717 14.21 -9.33 5.47
CA THR A 717 12.92 -9.86 5.90
C THR A 717 12.00 -8.70 6.30
N LEU A 718 10.71 -9.01 6.41
CA LEU A 718 9.65 -8.16 6.94
C LEU A 718 8.90 -9.01 7.97
N ILE A 719 8.54 -8.42 9.11
CA ILE A 719 7.56 -9.01 10.03
C ILE A 719 6.31 -8.12 9.99
N PRO A 720 5.19 -8.59 9.42
CA PRO A 720 3.90 -7.91 9.58
C PRO A 720 3.39 -8.04 11.00
N ASP A 721 3.69 -7.05 11.84
CA ASP A 721 3.21 -6.99 13.21
C ASP A 721 1.76 -6.47 13.26
N GLU A 722 0.83 -7.30 13.76
CA GLU A 722 -0.56 -6.88 14.03
C GLU A 722 -0.65 -5.83 15.14
N SER A 723 0.40 -5.68 15.94
CA SER A 723 0.49 -4.78 17.09
C SER A 723 1.21 -3.45 16.82
N ASP A 724 1.99 -3.39 15.73
CA ASP A 724 2.60 -2.16 15.20
C ASP A 724 2.70 -2.21 13.66
N PRO A 725 1.68 -1.70 12.94
CA PRO A 725 1.64 -1.67 11.47
C PRO A 725 2.56 -0.60 10.84
N CYS A 726 3.39 0.08 11.65
CA CYS A 726 4.47 0.95 11.20
C CYS A 726 5.85 0.32 11.40
N ALA A 727 6.01 -0.50 12.44
CA ALA A 727 7.12 -1.46 12.59
C ALA A 727 6.95 -2.66 11.64
N GLY A 728 6.81 -2.37 10.34
CA GLY A 728 7.20 -3.31 9.29
C GLY A 728 8.72 -3.49 9.31
N ASP A 729 9.20 -4.20 10.33
CA ASP A 729 10.61 -4.19 10.73
C ASP A 729 11.51 -4.82 9.65
N VAL A 730 12.23 -3.96 8.92
CA VAL A 730 13.04 -4.35 7.75
C VAL A 730 14.38 -4.91 8.22
N MET A 731 14.33 -6.09 8.81
CA MET A 731 15.48 -6.86 9.28
C MET A 731 16.41 -7.24 8.11
N ALA A 732 17.39 -6.37 7.86
CA ALA A 732 18.44 -6.59 6.87
C ALA A 732 19.45 -7.63 7.37
N THR A 733 19.45 -8.82 6.76
CA THR A 733 20.38 -9.90 7.09
C THR A 733 21.56 -9.92 6.11
N PHE A 734 22.79 -9.96 6.65
CA PHE A 734 24.07 -9.73 5.94
C PHE A 734 24.96 -10.98 5.74
#